data_AF-A0A1V5TQS8-F1
#
_entry.id   AF-A0A1V5TQS8-F1
#
_cell.length_a   1.000
_cell.length_b   1.000
_cell.length_c   1.000
_cell.angle_alpha   90.00
_cell.angle_beta   90.00
_cell.angle_gamma   90.00
#
_symmetry.space_group_name_H-M   'P 1'
#
loop_
_entity.id
_entity.type
_entity.pdbx_description
1 polymer ?
#
loop_
_entity_poly.entity_id
_entity_poly.type
_entity_poly.pdbx_seq_one_letter_code
_entity_poly.pdbx_strand_id
1 'polypeptide(L)'
;MVKRTKEKNNKKDLVKSVVNPEIKEDCKCADRVTLRQAQCDKKFSEYDVYLFKLKEKNTFYLFKKFYNLSFHKTIKFFIQDYNFFRPKYSMTLVKLYLLILTFSLTILFIAGCANQLPPGGGEVDLIPPEIIFTYPENETINFDDDYVEFEFSEYVDKRSFKEALFISPALDKELEISWSGKSVEVYFPDGLKDSVTYVVTVGTDVVDVNNKNRMANSFSITFSKSSRIDKRTIGGKVYGKDAGGALIYAYRFKDDTTKYLSRKPDYISQVGSKGDYQLKGLAEATYRVFAVKDQFRDLIYQADQDLIGMPFMDIPLLNSDSSFIGLDFFLTKIDTIKPRIHNIVMTDKNHIVVTLSEECDSATYTPENYSIIDSTTNEIYPIDFSFLSKSKKTEFVLSFYQQLIKDNTYYLKANVLSDKSGNSFENEFNEITVSEKPDTTAPKIINTLPSKRGITDFKNPEILIYFDDAITNNDVKQFIQFSDTLKNSLSFSYSFPDNAILKIKPDKDLKPDTDYLIKLNLVGFNDAAGNKTDSIFTLKFSTITGIEFTGLSGKINTDKKDVRIVLQSIKDEKVVYTAVPDNTSVYNFERIEPGIYTLWAYSDRDSSGTYSYGYPEPFKYSEEFKVITDTLNLRPRWSVNDYNIEF
;
A
#
# COMPACT_ATOMS: atom_id res chain seq x y z
N MET A 1 -27.09 43.11 30.41
CA MET A 1 -28.46 42.64 30.71
C MET A 1 -28.59 41.24 30.12
N VAL A 2 -28.94 40.12 30.77
CA VAL A 2 -29.29 39.74 32.15
C VAL A 2 -28.87 38.25 32.32
N LYS A 3 -28.21 37.98 33.46
CA LYS A 3 -28.10 36.79 34.37
C LYS A 3 -28.43 35.35 33.86
N ARG A 4 -27.59 34.32 34.08
CA ARG A 4 -27.06 33.63 35.31
C ARG A 4 -28.01 32.58 35.94
N THR A 5 -27.56 31.31 35.95
CA THR A 5 -27.56 30.28 37.05
C THR A 5 -26.90 29.02 36.46
N LYS A 6 -25.79 28.40 36.92
CA LYS A 6 -25.18 28.04 38.21
C LYS A 6 -26.02 27.10 39.08
N GLU A 7 -25.58 25.84 39.14
CA GLU A 7 -25.76 24.94 40.29
C GLU A 7 -24.44 24.26 40.65
N LYS A 8 -24.25 24.08 41.96
CA LYS A 8 -23.02 23.73 42.69
C LYS A 8 -23.49 22.94 43.91
N ASN A 9 -22.87 21.81 44.26
CA ASN A 9 -22.82 21.23 45.62
C ASN A 9 -21.67 20.20 45.68
N ASN A 10 -20.54 20.51 46.34
CA ASN A 10 -20.19 20.30 47.76
C ASN A 10 -19.80 18.84 48.08
N LYS A 11 -18.50 18.52 48.21
CA LYS A 11 -17.59 18.62 49.38
C LYS A 11 -17.84 17.58 50.49
N LYS A 12 -16.82 16.77 50.80
CA LYS A 12 -16.32 16.53 52.16
C LYS A 12 -14.91 15.90 52.16
N ASP A 13 -14.00 16.59 52.84
CA ASP A 13 -12.63 16.23 53.20
C ASP A 13 -12.58 15.31 54.45
N LEU A 14 -11.52 14.51 54.61
CA LEU A 14 -10.96 14.09 55.91
C LEU A 14 -9.51 13.52 55.82
N VAL A 15 -8.53 14.44 55.83
CA VAL A 15 -7.33 14.58 56.70
C VAL A 15 -6.67 13.36 57.42
N LYS A 16 -5.37 13.16 57.12
CA LYS A 16 -4.16 12.71 57.93
C LYS A 16 -4.22 11.31 58.61
N SER A 17 -3.13 10.54 58.81
CA SER A 17 -1.72 10.83 59.18
C SER A 17 -0.82 9.56 59.07
N VAL A 18 0.42 9.75 58.60
CA VAL A 18 1.74 9.23 59.09
C VAL A 18 1.99 7.72 59.28
N VAL A 19 3.12 7.26 58.73
CA VAL A 19 4.20 6.39 59.29
C VAL A 19 4.63 5.31 58.26
N ASN A 20 5.90 5.42 57.81
CA ASN A 20 6.73 4.32 57.27
C ASN A 20 7.60 3.84 58.47
N PRO A 21 7.98 2.56 58.67
CA PRO A 21 8.77 1.78 57.69
C PRO A 21 8.57 0.24 57.71
N GLU A 22 9.37 -0.44 56.87
CA GLU A 22 9.81 -1.85 56.90
C GLU A 22 9.07 -2.92 56.06
N ILE A 23 9.71 -3.19 54.92
CA ILE A 23 10.01 -4.50 54.26
C ILE A 23 9.36 -5.75 54.89
N LYS A 24 8.52 -6.44 54.10
CA LYS A 24 8.53 -7.90 54.01
C LYS A 24 7.89 -8.42 52.71
N GLU A 25 8.41 -9.57 52.30
CA GLU A 25 8.24 -10.31 51.05
C GLU A 25 6.80 -10.76 50.73
N ASP A 26 6.65 -11.21 49.46
CA ASP A 26 5.60 -12.08 48.88
C ASP A 26 4.48 -11.43 48.05
N CYS A 27 4.79 -11.26 46.76
CA CYS A 27 3.81 -11.14 45.68
C CYS A 27 3.14 -12.50 45.39
N LYS A 28 1.80 -12.54 45.47
CA LYS A 28 0.94 -13.51 44.77
C LYS A 28 -0.18 -12.78 44.04
N CYS A 29 -0.56 -13.36 42.90
CA CYS A 29 -1.63 -13.01 41.95
C CYS A 29 -1.24 -12.06 40.81
N ALA A 30 -0.96 -12.69 39.67
CA ALA A 30 -0.80 -12.09 38.36
C ALA A 30 -2.17 -11.94 37.68
N ASP A 31 -2.53 -10.71 37.29
CA ASP A 31 -3.57 -10.45 36.30
C ASP A 31 -2.96 -10.43 34.89
N ARG A 32 -3.67 -11.05 33.93
CA ARG A 32 -3.21 -11.25 32.54
C ARG A 32 -3.17 -9.92 31.79
N VAL A 33 -1.97 -9.54 31.33
CA VAL A 33 -1.76 -8.43 30.38
C VAL A 33 -1.72 -9.00 28.97
N THR A 34 -2.47 -8.41 28.03
CA THR A 34 -2.42 -8.77 26.60
C THR A 34 -1.20 -8.16 25.91
N LEU A 35 -0.65 -8.85 24.91
CA LEU A 35 0.55 -8.44 24.15
C LEU A 35 0.45 -7.02 23.55
N ARG A 36 -0.76 -6.57 23.23
CA ARG A 36 -1.04 -5.23 22.69
C ARG A 36 -0.82 -4.12 23.72
N GLN A 37 -1.05 -4.39 25.01
CA GLN A 37 -0.85 -3.45 26.10
C GLN A 37 0.65 -3.26 26.42
N ALA A 38 1.45 -4.32 26.30
CA ALA A 38 2.90 -4.28 26.55
C ALA A 38 3.69 -3.49 25.47
N GLN A 39 3.14 -3.36 24.25
CA GLN A 39 3.75 -2.59 23.16
C GLN A 39 3.56 -1.07 23.31
N CYS A 40 2.47 -0.61 23.93
CA CYS A 40 2.25 0.83 24.17
C CYS A 40 3.18 1.41 25.25
N ASP A 41 3.63 0.58 26.19
CA ASP A 41 4.44 0.99 27.34
C ASP A 41 5.96 0.93 27.10
N LYS A 42 6.42 0.72 25.86
CA LYS A 42 7.85 0.64 25.45
C LYS A 42 8.72 -0.33 26.30
N LYS A 43 8.15 -1.43 26.81
CA LYS A 43 8.87 -2.39 27.68
C LYS A 43 9.62 -3.51 26.95
N PHE A 44 9.57 -3.61 25.62
CA PHE A 44 10.34 -4.58 24.82
C PHE A 44 10.72 -4.01 23.44
N SER A 45 11.84 -4.46 22.87
CA SER A 45 12.28 -4.10 21.52
C SER A 45 11.78 -5.12 20.47
N GLU A 46 11.71 -4.75 19.18
CA GLU A 46 11.33 -5.67 18.09
C GLU A 46 12.22 -6.92 18.00
N TYR A 47 13.46 -6.83 18.49
CA TYR A 47 14.41 -7.95 18.53
C TYR A 47 13.98 -9.05 19.53
N ASP A 48 13.32 -8.67 20.62
CA ASP A 48 12.86 -9.60 21.66
C ASP A 48 11.64 -10.42 21.19
N VAL A 49 10.81 -9.85 20.31
CA VAL A 49 9.66 -10.54 19.70
C VAL A 49 10.11 -11.53 18.63
N TYR A 50 11.19 -11.23 17.90
CA TYR A 50 11.81 -12.15 16.95
C TYR A 50 12.44 -13.37 17.65
N LEU A 51 13.09 -13.17 18.80
CA LEU A 51 13.60 -14.26 19.64
C LEU A 51 12.49 -15.14 20.23
N PHE A 52 11.31 -14.57 20.51
CA PHE A 52 10.15 -15.34 20.97
C PHE A 52 9.57 -16.21 19.84
N LYS A 53 9.47 -15.68 18.60
CA LYS A 53 9.01 -16.43 17.42
C LYS A 53 9.98 -17.52 16.95
N LEU A 54 11.29 -17.36 17.19
CA LEU A 54 12.29 -18.41 16.92
C LEU A 54 12.27 -19.55 17.93
N LYS A 55 11.78 -19.31 19.15
CA LYS A 55 11.70 -20.32 20.23
C LYS A 55 10.54 -21.31 20.07
N GLU A 56 9.53 -20.98 19.27
CA GLU A 56 8.42 -21.90 18.93
C GLU A 56 8.74 -22.86 17.78
N LYS A 57 9.78 -22.61 16.98
CA LYS A 57 10.15 -23.46 15.83
C LYS A 57 11.22 -24.52 16.10
N ASN A 58 11.68 -24.71 17.34
CA ASN A 58 12.77 -25.64 17.65
C ASN A 58 12.52 -26.56 18.87
N THR A 59 11.29 -27.06 19.00
CA THR A 59 10.86 -28.05 20.00
C THR A 59 11.02 -29.51 19.55
N PHE A 60 12.14 -29.86 18.90
CA PHE A 60 12.49 -31.26 18.64
C PHE A 60 13.94 -31.67 18.97
N TYR A 61 14.78 -30.75 19.45
CA TYR A 61 16.19 -31.04 19.76
C TYR A 61 16.58 -30.96 21.26
N LEU A 62 15.67 -30.55 22.14
CA LEU A 62 15.93 -30.39 23.58
C LEU A 62 15.44 -31.55 24.46
N PHE A 63 14.65 -32.48 23.92
CA PHE A 63 14.16 -33.65 24.68
C PHE A 63 15.22 -34.74 24.90
N LYS A 64 16.29 -34.77 24.09
CA LYS A 64 17.33 -35.82 24.18
C LYS A 64 18.45 -35.51 25.18
N LYS A 65 18.56 -34.26 25.66
CA LYS A 65 19.63 -33.83 26.60
C LYS A 65 19.20 -33.79 28.07
N PHE A 66 17.90 -33.77 28.36
CA PHE A 66 17.37 -33.75 29.73
C PHE A 66 17.17 -35.14 30.37
N TYR A 67 17.04 -36.20 29.57
CA TYR A 67 16.87 -37.57 30.09
C TYR A 67 18.17 -38.26 30.55
N ASN A 68 19.35 -37.71 30.24
CA ASN A 68 20.64 -38.35 30.54
C ASN A 68 21.42 -37.73 31.70
N LEU A 69 20.87 -36.74 32.41
CA LEU A 69 21.56 -36.03 33.50
C LEU A 69 20.90 -36.18 34.87
N SER A 70 19.74 -36.82 34.98
CA SER A 70 19.03 -37.02 36.26
C SER A 70 19.05 -38.47 36.77
N PHE A 71 19.86 -39.36 36.18
CA PHE A 71 19.97 -40.77 36.57
C PHE A 71 21.31 -41.16 37.24
N HIS A 72 22.18 -40.18 37.57
CA HIS A 72 23.47 -40.44 38.22
C HIS A 72 23.68 -39.70 39.56
N LYS A 73 22.65 -39.04 40.10
CA LYS A 73 22.73 -38.33 41.39
C LYS A 73 21.88 -38.89 42.53
N THR A 74 21.19 -40.02 42.32
CA THR A 74 20.35 -40.66 43.36
C THR A 74 20.82 -42.08 43.75
N ILE A 75 21.97 -42.53 43.24
CA ILE A 75 22.61 -43.82 43.61
C ILE A 75 23.94 -43.56 44.35
N LYS A 76 23.96 -42.57 45.25
CA LYS A 76 25.13 -42.29 46.11
C LYS A 76 24.77 -41.84 47.53
N PHE A 77 23.55 -42.13 47.97
CA PHE A 77 23.07 -41.82 49.33
C PHE A 77 22.49 -43.04 50.07
N PHE A 78 22.76 -44.26 49.59
CA PHE A 78 22.27 -45.51 50.20
C PHE A 78 23.30 -46.65 50.20
N ILE A 79 24.60 -46.32 50.27
CA ILE A 79 25.67 -47.31 50.56
C ILE A 79 26.68 -46.67 51.52
N GLN A 80 26.24 -46.38 52.73
CA GLN A 80 27.06 -46.32 53.93
C GLN A 80 26.11 -46.66 55.09
N ASP A 81 26.56 -47.54 55.98
CA ASP A 81 25.82 -48.13 57.10
C ASP A 81 24.91 -49.33 56.77
N TYR A 82 25.54 -50.45 56.39
CA TYR A 82 25.00 -51.78 56.72
C TYR A 82 26.16 -52.76 56.99
N ASN A 83 26.84 -52.54 58.13
CA ASN A 83 27.43 -53.63 58.89
C ASN A 83 26.75 -53.64 60.26
N PHE A 84 26.40 -54.84 60.71
CA PHE A 84 25.79 -55.17 62.01
C PHE A 84 24.26 -55.09 62.11
N PHE A 85 23.57 -56.16 61.66
CA PHE A 85 22.62 -56.98 62.44
C PHE A 85 21.84 -57.95 61.52
N ARG A 86 22.04 -59.27 61.69
CA ARG A 86 21.11 -60.34 61.27
C ARG A 86 20.14 -60.61 62.45
N PRO A 87 19.01 -61.35 62.30
CA PRO A 87 18.22 -61.73 61.12
C PRO A 87 16.69 -61.48 61.32
N LYS A 88 15.87 -61.96 60.37
CA LYS A 88 14.40 -62.21 60.44
C LYS A 88 13.45 -61.07 60.04
N TYR A 89 13.29 -60.85 58.72
CA TYR A 89 11.99 -60.48 58.17
C TYR A 89 11.64 -61.41 57.00
N SER A 90 10.46 -61.99 57.08
CA SER A 90 9.92 -63.03 56.23
C SER A 90 9.87 -62.61 54.75
N MET A 91 10.28 -63.49 53.83
CA MET A 91 10.21 -63.29 52.37
C MET A 91 8.80 -62.93 51.85
N THR A 92 7.75 -63.06 52.68
CA THR A 92 6.39 -62.60 52.35
C THR A 92 6.23 -61.07 52.34
N LEU A 93 6.95 -60.33 53.17
CA LEU A 93 6.83 -58.86 53.25
C LEU A 93 7.44 -58.16 52.03
N VAL A 94 8.56 -58.67 51.51
CA VAL A 94 9.21 -58.14 50.30
C VAL A 94 8.36 -58.42 49.06
N LYS A 95 7.75 -59.60 48.96
CA LYS A 95 6.81 -59.94 47.87
C LYS A 95 5.56 -59.06 47.91
N LEU A 96 5.05 -58.74 49.10
CA LEU A 96 3.90 -57.84 49.26
C LEU A 96 4.22 -56.41 48.80
N TYR A 97 5.39 -55.89 49.15
CA TYR A 97 5.84 -54.57 48.68
C TYR A 97 6.04 -54.52 47.16
N LEU A 98 6.62 -55.57 46.56
CA LEU A 98 6.77 -55.67 45.10
C LEU A 98 5.42 -55.76 44.39
N LEU A 99 4.44 -56.46 44.98
CA LEU A 99 3.09 -56.57 44.44
C LEU A 99 2.27 -55.28 44.58
N ILE A 100 2.47 -54.53 45.67
CA ILE A 100 1.88 -53.19 45.86
C ILE A 100 2.52 -52.19 44.90
N LEU A 101 3.83 -52.27 44.66
CA LEU A 101 4.54 -51.41 43.70
C LEU A 101 4.09 -51.69 42.26
N THR A 102 3.96 -52.96 41.86
CA THR A 102 3.43 -53.31 40.53
C THR A 102 1.97 -52.92 40.39
N PHE A 103 1.14 -53.13 41.42
CA PHE A 103 -0.27 -52.69 41.40
C PHE A 103 -0.40 -51.17 41.33
N SER A 104 0.42 -50.43 42.08
CA SER A 104 0.49 -48.96 42.03
C SER A 104 0.95 -48.45 40.67
N LEU A 105 1.92 -49.12 40.03
CA LEU A 105 2.39 -48.74 38.70
C LEU A 105 1.33 -49.05 37.63
N THR A 106 0.60 -50.16 37.78
CA THR A 106 -0.50 -50.54 36.88
C THR A 106 -1.65 -49.54 36.97
N ILE A 107 -2.02 -49.09 38.18
CA ILE A 107 -3.01 -48.03 38.38
C ILE A 107 -2.59 -46.71 37.71
N LEU A 108 -1.29 -46.38 37.73
CA LEU A 108 -0.76 -45.18 37.07
C LEU A 108 -0.90 -45.23 35.54
N PHE A 109 -0.87 -46.41 34.92
CA PHE A 109 -1.08 -46.58 33.48
C PHE A 109 -2.57 -46.57 33.08
N ILE A 110 -3.49 -46.91 33.98
CA ILE A 110 -4.95 -46.91 33.70
C ILE A 110 -5.57 -45.53 34.01
N ALA A 111 -4.92 -44.70 34.83
CA ALA A 111 -5.36 -43.34 35.15
C ALA A 111 -5.05 -42.29 34.05
N GLY A 112 -4.53 -42.70 32.90
CA GLY A 112 -4.39 -41.86 31.72
C GLY A 112 -5.76 -41.59 31.08
N CYS A 113 -6.51 -40.63 31.61
CA CYS A 113 -7.71 -40.11 30.96
C CYS A 113 -7.34 -39.65 29.54
N ALA A 114 -7.99 -40.22 28.53
CA ALA A 114 -7.94 -39.74 27.17
C ALA A 114 -8.51 -38.31 27.13
N ASN A 115 -7.70 -37.32 26.74
CA ASN A 115 -8.20 -35.99 26.43
C ASN A 115 -9.17 -36.11 25.24
N GLN A 116 -10.46 -35.91 25.47
CA GLN A 116 -11.43 -35.69 24.40
C GLN A 116 -11.08 -34.37 23.73
N LEU A 117 -10.28 -34.43 22.67
CA LEU A 117 -10.22 -33.34 21.70
C LEU A 117 -11.60 -33.26 21.03
N PRO A 118 -12.18 -32.06 20.87
CA PRO A 118 -13.37 -31.91 20.04
C PRO A 118 -13.05 -32.52 18.65
N PRO A 119 -14.04 -33.17 18.00
CA PRO A 119 -13.81 -33.69 16.66
C PRO A 119 -13.25 -32.57 15.79
N GLY A 120 -12.17 -32.84 15.06
CA GLY A 120 -11.67 -31.90 14.07
C GLY A 120 -12.82 -31.56 13.13
N GLY A 121 -13.08 -30.27 12.93
CA GLY A 121 -14.07 -29.84 11.94
C GLY A 121 -13.71 -30.42 10.57
N GLY A 122 -14.73 -30.67 9.74
CA GLY A 122 -14.51 -30.99 8.33
C GLY A 122 -13.74 -29.89 7.62
N GLU A 123 -13.31 -30.16 6.38
CA GLU A 123 -12.73 -29.12 5.53
C GLU A 123 -13.70 -27.94 5.44
N VAL A 124 -13.17 -26.72 5.56
CA VAL A 124 -13.98 -25.50 5.39
C VAL A 124 -14.51 -25.52 3.97
N ASP A 125 -15.82 -25.33 3.82
CA ASP A 125 -16.44 -25.26 2.52
C ASP A 125 -16.09 -23.92 1.85
N LEU A 126 -15.51 -24.01 0.66
CA LEU A 126 -15.04 -22.88 -0.16
C LEU A 126 -15.86 -22.74 -1.46
N ILE A 127 -16.93 -23.54 -1.63
CA ILE A 127 -17.79 -23.48 -2.80
C ILE A 127 -18.62 -22.19 -2.71
N PRO A 128 -18.60 -21.33 -3.73
CA PRO A 128 -19.42 -20.12 -3.76
C PRO A 128 -20.88 -20.45 -4.12
N PRO A 129 -21.85 -19.63 -3.67
CA PRO A 129 -23.23 -19.76 -4.10
C PRO A 129 -23.35 -19.45 -5.60
N GLU A 130 -24.24 -20.16 -6.28
CA GLU A 130 -24.53 -19.98 -7.71
C GLU A 130 -26.05 -19.90 -7.92
N ILE A 131 -26.47 -19.17 -8.95
CA ILE A 131 -27.88 -19.13 -9.36
C ILE A 131 -28.13 -20.29 -10.31
N ILE A 132 -29.04 -21.18 -9.93
CA ILE A 132 -29.34 -22.41 -10.66
C ILE A 132 -30.67 -22.35 -11.43
N PHE A 133 -31.54 -21.39 -11.09
CA PHE A 133 -32.80 -21.15 -11.79
C PHE A 133 -33.15 -19.66 -11.78
N THR A 134 -33.80 -19.21 -12.85
CA THR A 134 -34.35 -17.85 -12.96
C THR A 134 -35.72 -17.84 -13.62
N TYR A 135 -36.60 -16.98 -13.10
CA TYR A 135 -37.83 -16.58 -13.78
C TYR A 135 -37.83 -15.05 -13.96
N PRO A 136 -38.16 -14.51 -15.15
CA PRO A 136 -38.31 -15.25 -16.39
C PRO A 136 -36.96 -15.83 -16.86
N GLU A 137 -36.98 -16.69 -17.88
CA GLU A 137 -35.75 -17.11 -18.54
C GLU A 137 -35.05 -15.90 -19.19
N ASN A 138 -33.71 -15.94 -19.27
CA ASN A 138 -32.96 -14.87 -19.90
C ASN A 138 -33.40 -14.68 -21.37
N GLU A 139 -33.50 -13.42 -21.80
CA GLU A 139 -34.01 -12.97 -23.10
C GLU A 139 -35.53 -13.17 -23.31
N THR A 140 -36.32 -13.17 -22.24
CA THR A 140 -37.79 -13.24 -22.34
C THR A 140 -38.40 -11.96 -22.92
N ILE A 141 -39.19 -12.12 -23.98
CA ILE A 141 -40.01 -11.06 -24.61
C ILE A 141 -41.47 -11.14 -24.18
N ASN A 142 -42.22 -10.05 -24.35
CA ASN A 142 -43.63 -9.94 -23.94
C ASN A 142 -43.85 -10.37 -22.48
N PHE A 143 -42.91 -10.00 -21.60
CA PHE A 143 -43.00 -10.27 -20.17
C PHE A 143 -44.21 -9.52 -19.57
N ASP A 144 -45.10 -10.24 -18.90
CA ASP A 144 -46.39 -9.69 -18.40
C ASP A 144 -46.56 -9.82 -16.88
N ASP A 145 -45.62 -10.47 -16.19
CA ASP A 145 -45.62 -10.55 -14.73
C ASP A 145 -44.98 -9.31 -14.08
N ASP A 146 -45.10 -9.22 -12.77
CA ASP A 146 -44.60 -8.12 -11.94
C ASP A 146 -43.44 -8.53 -11.02
N TYR A 147 -42.86 -9.72 -11.22
CA TYR A 147 -41.76 -10.22 -10.40
C TYR A 147 -40.71 -11.00 -11.19
N VAL A 148 -39.50 -11.04 -10.65
CA VAL A 148 -38.46 -11.98 -11.08
C VAL A 148 -38.07 -12.90 -9.92
N GLU A 149 -37.71 -14.13 -10.24
CA GLU A 149 -37.29 -15.14 -9.27
C GLU A 149 -35.85 -15.61 -9.56
N PHE A 150 -35.09 -15.85 -8.50
CA PHE A 150 -33.79 -16.51 -8.55
C PHE A 150 -33.75 -17.64 -7.53
N GLU A 151 -33.29 -18.84 -7.92
CA GLU A 151 -32.97 -19.93 -6.99
C GLU A 151 -31.45 -20.11 -6.88
N PHE A 152 -30.96 -20.17 -5.65
CA PHE A 152 -29.54 -20.39 -5.36
C PHE A 152 -29.24 -21.86 -5.08
N SER A 153 -28.00 -22.29 -5.40
CA SER A 153 -27.47 -23.61 -5.07
C SER A 153 -27.47 -23.88 -3.55
N GLU A 154 -27.40 -22.83 -2.73
CA GLU A 154 -27.37 -22.88 -1.27
C GLU A 154 -28.08 -21.67 -0.61
N TYR A 155 -28.13 -21.65 0.73
CA TYR A 155 -28.71 -20.52 1.45
C TYR A 155 -27.77 -19.32 1.42
N VAL A 156 -28.29 -18.18 0.96
CA VAL A 156 -27.55 -16.91 0.89
C VAL A 156 -28.03 -15.90 1.92
N ASP A 157 -27.15 -14.97 2.27
CA ASP A 157 -27.47 -13.87 3.17
C ASP A 157 -28.39 -12.85 2.48
N LYS A 158 -29.61 -12.72 2.98
CA LYS A 158 -30.67 -11.89 2.38
C LYS A 158 -30.30 -10.41 2.26
N ARG A 159 -29.52 -9.88 3.21
CA ARG A 159 -29.06 -8.49 3.18
C ARG A 159 -28.03 -8.32 2.07
N SER A 160 -27.07 -9.24 1.97
CA SER A 160 -26.08 -9.23 0.90
C SER A 160 -26.72 -9.32 -0.50
N PHE A 161 -27.78 -10.11 -0.65
CA PHE A 161 -28.57 -10.15 -1.89
C PHE A 161 -29.19 -8.79 -2.21
N LYS A 162 -29.88 -8.16 -1.23
CA LYS A 162 -30.49 -6.85 -1.45
C LYS A 162 -29.47 -5.79 -1.87
N GLU A 163 -28.27 -5.81 -1.28
CA GLU A 163 -27.18 -4.87 -1.62
C GLU A 163 -26.52 -5.18 -2.98
N ALA A 164 -26.54 -6.44 -3.42
CA ALA A 164 -25.95 -6.88 -4.68
C ALA A 164 -26.96 -6.89 -5.85
N LEU A 165 -28.22 -6.54 -5.62
CA LEU A 165 -29.26 -6.54 -6.65
C LEU A 165 -29.29 -5.19 -7.37
N PHE A 166 -29.02 -5.22 -8.68
CA PHE A 166 -29.06 -4.05 -9.56
C PHE A 166 -30.09 -4.25 -10.66
N ILE A 167 -30.85 -3.20 -10.97
CA ILE A 167 -31.79 -3.19 -12.09
C ILE A 167 -31.46 -2.01 -13.00
N SER A 168 -31.27 -2.30 -14.28
CA SER A 168 -30.98 -1.31 -15.32
C SER A 168 -32.02 -1.38 -16.44
N PRO A 169 -32.67 -0.27 -16.82
CA PRO A 169 -32.63 1.05 -16.18
C PRO A 169 -33.16 1.03 -14.74
N ALA A 170 -32.74 1.99 -13.92
CA ALA A 170 -33.21 2.12 -12.54
C ALA A 170 -34.73 2.34 -12.47
N LEU A 171 -35.37 1.74 -11.46
CA LEU A 171 -36.78 1.92 -11.16
C LEU A 171 -37.00 3.10 -10.21
N ASP A 172 -38.19 3.71 -10.27
CA ASP A 172 -38.53 4.91 -9.50
C ASP A 172 -38.88 4.59 -8.03
N LYS A 173 -39.36 3.37 -7.73
CA LYS A 173 -39.68 2.89 -6.37
C LYS A 173 -38.78 1.76 -5.90
N GLU A 174 -38.71 1.58 -4.59
CA GLU A 174 -38.02 0.45 -3.97
C GLU A 174 -38.70 -0.89 -4.31
N LEU A 175 -37.86 -1.93 -4.41
CA LEU A 175 -38.26 -3.29 -4.70
C LEU A 175 -38.79 -3.98 -3.44
N GLU A 176 -39.80 -4.82 -3.60
CA GLU A 176 -40.27 -5.72 -2.56
C GLU A 176 -39.63 -7.10 -2.76
N ILE A 177 -38.95 -7.62 -1.72
CA ILE A 177 -38.17 -8.87 -1.81
C ILE A 177 -38.78 -9.90 -0.86
N SER A 178 -39.26 -11.01 -1.42
CA SER A 178 -39.83 -12.15 -0.71
C SER A 178 -38.89 -13.36 -0.82
N TRP A 179 -38.80 -14.17 0.25
CA TRP A 179 -37.89 -15.31 0.30
C TRP A 179 -38.64 -16.59 0.66
N SER A 180 -38.37 -17.67 -0.08
CA SER A 180 -38.85 -19.02 0.21
C SER A 180 -37.68 -20.01 0.08
N GLY A 181 -37.13 -20.45 1.21
CA GLY A 181 -35.97 -21.36 1.21
C GLY A 181 -34.73 -20.72 0.56
N LYS A 182 -34.31 -21.30 -0.58
CA LYS A 182 -33.17 -20.82 -1.40
C LYS A 182 -33.62 -19.94 -2.58
N SER A 183 -34.93 -19.72 -2.74
CA SER A 183 -35.49 -18.86 -3.77
C SER A 183 -35.82 -17.48 -3.24
N VAL A 184 -35.66 -16.48 -4.11
CA VAL A 184 -36.03 -15.08 -3.86
C VAL A 184 -36.86 -14.55 -5.02
N GLU A 185 -38.00 -13.96 -4.67
CA GLU A 185 -38.87 -13.23 -5.58
C GLU A 185 -38.67 -11.73 -5.36
N VAL A 186 -38.46 -10.98 -6.44
CA VAL A 186 -38.28 -9.53 -6.46
C VAL A 186 -39.44 -8.93 -7.25
N TYR A 187 -40.34 -8.24 -6.56
CA TYR A 187 -41.52 -7.62 -7.14
C TYR A 187 -41.26 -6.17 -7.58
N PHE A 188 -42.00 -5.73 -8.60
CA PHE A 188 -41.99 -4.40 -9.20
C PHE A 188 -43.33 -3.68 -8.95
N PRO A 189 -43.51 -2.98 -7.82
CA PRO A 189 -44.83 -2.50 -7.40
C PRO A 189 -45.49 -1.49 -8.36
N ASP A 190 -44.70 -0.69 -9.07
CA ASP A 190 -45.19 0.28 -10.07
C ASP A 190 -45.18 -0.29 -11.51
N GLY A 191 -44.90 -1.58 -11.64
CA GLY A 191 -44.73 -2.26 -12.91
C GLY A 191 -43.50 -1.78 -13.68
N LEU A 192 -43.46 -2.17 -14.95
CA LEU A 192 -42.35 -1.93 -15.86
C LEU A 192 -42.85 -1.08 -17.05
N LYS A 193 -41.96 -0.26 -17.60
CA LYS A 193 -42.23 0.59 -18.77
C LYS A 193 -42.26 -0.28 -20.03
N ASP A 194 -43.21 0.02 -20.92
CA ASP A 194 -43.30 -0.65 -22.22
C ASP A 194 -42.11 -0.31 -23.12
N SER A 195 -41.73 -1.25 -23.99
CA SER A 195 -40.64 -1.08 -24.97
C SER A 195 -39.27 -0.74 -24.37
N VAL A 196 -39.03 -1.14 -23.12
CA VAL A 196 -37.75 -1.03 -22.43
C VAL A 196 -37.20 -2.43 -22.16
N THR A 197 -35.93 -2.62 -22.48
CA THR A 197 -35.16 -3.80 -22.05
C THR A 197 -34.69 -3.60 -20.62
N TYR A 198 -35.10 -4.49 -19.73
CA TYR A 198 -34.65 -4.53 -18.35
C TYR A 198 -33.55 -5.57 -18.18
N VAL A 199 -32.53 -5.21 -17.42
CA VAL A 199 -31.42 -6.07 -17.02
C VAL A 199 -31.46 -6.14 -15.51
N VAL A 200 -31.66 -7.34 -14.96
CA VAL A 200 -31.55 -7.59 -13.53
C VAL A 200 -30.25 -8.32 -13.29
N THR A 201 -29.37 -7.72 -12.49
CA THR A 201 -28.05 -8.23 -12.16
C THR A 201 -27.98 -8.55 -10.67
N VAL A 202 -27.59 -9.78 -10.36
CA VAL A 202 -27.16 -10.19 -9.02
C VAL A 202 -25.64 -10.16 -8.99
N GLY A 203 -25.10 -9.27 -8.18
CA GLY A 203 -23.68 -9.01 -8.05
C GLY A 203 -22.90 -10.11 -7.30
N THR A 204 -21.57 -9.98 -7.31
CA THR A 204 -20.64 -10.88 -6.61
C THR A 204 -20.69 -10.76 -5.09
N ASP A 205 -21.34 -9.72 -4.57
CA ASP A 205 -21.40 -9.45 -3.13
C ASP A 205 -22.36 -10.35 -2.35
N VAL A 206 -23.17 -11.16 -3.04
CA VAL A 206 -24.00 -12.18 -2.38
C VAL A 206 -23.08 -13.22 -1.74
N VAL A 207 -23.30 -13.46 -0.44
CA VAL A 207 -22.54 -14.44 0.33
C VAL A 207 -23.42 -15.56 0.84
N ASP A 208 -22.85 -16.75 0.96
CA ASP A 208 -23.54 -17.85 1.63
C ASP A 208 -23.72 -17.57 3.14
N VAL A 209 -24.65 -18.29 3.76
CA VAL A 209 -24.96 -18.11 5.18
C VAL A 209 -23.86 -18.67 6.10
N ASN A 210 -23.19 -19.75 5.70
CA ASN A 210 -22.31 -20.56 6.54
C ASN A 210 -20.86 -20.03 6.60
N ASN A 211 -20.18 -19.94 5.46
CA ASN A 211 -18.73 -19.65 5.34
C ASN A 211 -18.44 -18.27 4.76
N LYS A 212 -19.47 -17.54 4.29
CA LYS A 212 -19.36 -16.20 3.70
C LYS A 212 -18.53 -16.18 2.41
N ASN A 213 -18.52 -17.28 1.68
CA ASN A 213 -18.09 -17.38 0.29
C ASN A 213 -18.95 -16.45 -0.56
N ARG A 214 -18.29 -15.58 -1.32
CA ARG A 214 -18.92 -14.66 -2.27
C ARG A 214 -19.19 -15.35 -3.60
N MET A 215 -20.25 -14.96 -4.30
CA MET A 215 -20.45 -15.33 -5.70
C MET A 215 -19.18 -15.00 -6.52
N ALA A 216 -18.71 -15.96 -7.33
CA ALA A 216 -17.47 -15.79 -8.09
C ALA A 216 -17.60 -14.74 -9.23
N ASN A 217 -18.78 -14.68 -9.85
CA ASN A 217 -19.13 -13.82 -10.96
C ASN A 217 -20.53 -13.21 -10.73
N SER A 218 -20.79 -12.03 -11.29
CA SER A 218 -22.15 -11.49 -11.34
C SER A 218 -23.01 -12.29 -12.32
N PHE A 219 -24.30 -12.40 -12.05
CA PHE A 219 -25.27 -13.05 -12.92
C PHE A 219 -26.31 -12.03 -13.38
N SER A 220 -26.64 -12.00 -14.67
CA SER A 220 -27.62 -11.06 -15.22
C SER A 220 -28.62 -11.76 -16.13
N ILE A 221 -29.89 -11.41 -15.99
CA ILE A 221 -30.95 -11.75 -16.95
C ILE A 221 -31.45 -10.50 -17.65
N THR A 222 -31.94 -10.67 -18.87
CA THR A 222 -32.56 -9.61 -19.67
C THR A 222 -33.98 -10.00 -20.05
N PHE A 223 -34.92 -9.06 -19.99
CA PHE A 223 -36.30 -9.27 -20.41
C PHE A 223 -36.95 -7.95 -20.85
N SER A 224 -38.08 -8.04 -21.54
CA SER A 224 -38.80 -6.88 -22.08
C SER A 224 -40.30 -7.15 -22.12
N LYS A 225 -41.11 -6.12 -21.81
CA LYS A 225 -42.57 -6.15 -22.02
C LYS A 225 -42.98 -6.13 -23.50
N SER A 226 -42.05 -5.77 -24.38
CA SER A 226 -42.29 -5.72 -25.83
C SER A 226 -41.78 -6.97 -26.53
N SER A 227 -42.06 -7.07 -27.83
CA SER A 227 -41.56 -8.13 -28.70
C SER A 227 -40.08 -7.98 -29.09
N ARG A 228 -39.36 -7.02 -28.49
CA ARG A 228 -37.96 -6.71 -28.79
C ARG A 228 -37.13 -6.55 -27.52
N ILE A 229 -35.88 -6.98 -27.61
CA ILE A 229 -34.85 -6.83 -26.58
C ILE A 229 -33.64 -6.17 -27.22
N ASP A 230 -33.06 -5.22 -26.51
CA ASP A 230 -31.77 -4.62 -26.84
C ASP A 230 -30.66 -5.63 -26.54
N LYS A 231 -29.85 -6.00 -27.54
CA LYS A 231 -28.84 -7.08 -27.42
C LYS A 231 -27.40 -6.58 -27.33
N ARG A 232 -27.19 -5.26 -27.27
CA ARG A 232 -25.84 -4.67 -27.32
C ARG A 232 -25.11 -4.90 -26.00
N THR A 233 -23.80 -5.08 -26.09
CA THR A 233 -22.95 -5.42 -24.93
C THR A 233 -21.65 -4.63 -24.92
N ILE A 234 -21.12 -4.38 -23.72
CA ILE A 234 -19.76 -3.85 -23.50
C ILE A 234 -19.08 -4.78 -22.50
N GLY A 235 -17.87 -5.25 -22.81
CA GLY A 235 -17.09 -6.11 -21.92
C GLY A 235 -15.62 -5.72 -21.89
N GLY A 236 -14.96 -6.11 -20.81
CA GLY A 236 -13.54 -5.85 -20.60
C GLY A 236 -13.08 -6.36 -19.25
N LYS A 237 -11.93 -5.87 -18.82
CA LYS A 237 -11.28 -6.25 -17.56
C LYS A 237 -10.86 -5.02 -16.76
N VAL A 238 -11.09 -5.08 -15.46
CA VAL A 238 -10.54 -4.14 -14.49
C VAL A 238 -9.30 -4.76 -13.86
N TYR A 239 -8.20 -4.02 -13.87
CA TYR A 239 -6.93 -4.41 -13.30
C TYR A 239 -6.65 -3.59 -12.03
N GLY A 240 -5.98 -4.23 -11.07
CA GLY A 240 -5.65 -3.66 -9.77
C GLY A 240 -5.97 -4.63 -8.64
N LYS A 241 -5.34 -4.41 -7.48
CA LYS A 241 -5.47 -5.27 -6.29
C LYS A 241 -6.92 -5.36 -5.78
N ASP A 242 -7.70 -4.30 -5.96
CA ASP A 242 -9.08 -4.18 -5.48
C ASP A 242 -10.13 -4.18 -6.61
N ALA A 243 -9.78 -4.74 -7.77
CA ALA A 243 -10.64 -4.77 -8.96
C ALA A 243 -11.94 -5.56 -8.74
N GLY A 244 -11.87 -6.70 -8.04
CA GLY A 244 -13.05 -7.54 -7.79
C GLY A 244 -14.14 -6.79 -7.03
N GLY A 245 -15.38 -6.92 -7.47
CA GLY A 245 -16.55 -6.25 -6.87
C GLY A 245 -16.63 -4.73 -7.12
N ALA A 246 -15.74 -4.14 -7.92
CA ALA A 246 -15.96 -2.80 -8.46
C ALA A 246 -17.21 -2.79 -9.35
N LEU A 247 -17.87 -1.64 -9.46
CA LEU A 247 -19.05 -1.46 -10.28
C LEU A 247 -18.67 -0.83 -11.61
N ILE A 248 -19.41 -1.19 -12.66
CA ILE A 248 -19.25 -0.61 -13.99
C ILE A 248 -20.42 0.32 -14.24
N TYR A 249 -20.15 1.62 -14.28
CA TYR A 249 -21.13 2.67 -14.49
C TYR A 249 -21.15 3.04 -15.97
N ALA A 250 -22.25 2.75 -16.66
CA ALA A 250 -22.46 3.18 -18.03
C ALA A 250 -23.52 4.27 -18.11
N TYR A 251 -23.16 5.37 -18.75
CA TYR A 251 -24.01 6.51 -19.01
C TYR A 251 -24.24 6.65 -20.50
N ARG A 252 -25.50 6.91 -20.91
CA ARG A 252 -25.77 7.34 -22.29
C ARG A 252 -25.16 8.71 -22.49
N PHE A 253 -24.21 8.79 -23.41
CA PHE A 253 -23.51 10.01 -23.75
C PHE A 253 -24.47 10.98 -24.46
N LYS A 254 -24.67 12.17 -23.88
CA LYS A 254 -25.54 13.23 -24.42
C LYS A 254 -24.78 14.50 -24.72
N ASP A 255 -23.80 14.83 -23.88
CA ASP A 255 -22.93 15.99 -23.99
C ASP A 255 -21.59 15.72 -23.27
N ASP A 256 -20.61 16.61 -23.43
CA ASP A 256 -19.33 16.49 -22.76
C ASP A 256 -19.34 17.09 -21.33
N THR A 257 -20.51 17.14 -20.69
CA THR A 257 -20.59 17.65 -19.33
C THR A 257 -19.92 16.68 -18.36
N THR A 258 -19.27 17.23 -17.36
CA THR A 258 -18.54 16.51 -16.31
C THR A 258 -19.47 15.94 -15.22
N LYS A 259 -20.79 16.13 -15.36
CA LYS A 259 -21.79 15.82 -14.34
C LYS A 259 -22.21 14.35 -14.30
N TYR A 260 -21.76 13.48 -15.21
CA TYR A 260 -22.18 12.08 -15.23
C TYR A 260 -21.96 11.37 -13.89
N LEU A 261 -20.81 11.59 -13.28
CA LEU A 261 -20.40 10.96 -12.02
C LEU A 261 -21.18 11.45 -10.79
N SER A 262 -21.97 12.54 -10.92
CA SER A 262 -22.80 13.12 -9.86
C SER A 262 -24.24 12.57 -9.82
N ARG A 263 -24.58 11.62 -10.71
CA ARG A 263 -25.89 10.96 -10.76
C ARG A 263 -25.72 9.45 -10.85
N LYS A 264 -26.79 8.70 -10.60
CA LYS A 264 -26.81 7.25 -10.82
C LYS A 264 -26.62 6.91 -12.31
N PRO A 265 -25.91 5.81 -12.62
CA PRO A 265 -25.70 5.35 -14.00
C PRO A 265 -26.98 4.82 -14.64
N ASP A 266 -26.99 4.85 -15.98
CA ASP A 266 -28.12 4.34 -16.77
C ASP A 266 -28.09 2.80 -16.84
N TYR A 267 -26.89 2.21 -16.79
CA TYR A 267 -26.67 0.78 -16.70
C TYR A 267 -25.54 0.44 -15.72
N ILE A 268 -25.70 -0.68 -15.01
CA ILE A 268 -24.75 -1.17 -14.00
C ILE A 268 -24.41 -2.64 -14.27
N SER A 269 -23.14 -2.95 -14.10
CA SER A 269 -22.65 -4.32 -13.92
C SER A 269 -21.65 -4.35 -12.76
N GLN A 270 -21.26 -5.54 -12.30
CA GLN A 270 -20.26 -5.71 -11.26
C GLN A 270 -19.13 -6.59 -11.75
N VAL A 271 -17.91 -6.22 -11.37
CA VAL A 271 -16.69 -6.90 -11.73
C VAL A 271 -16.56 -8.22 -10.97
N GLY A 272 -16.28 -9.29 -11.71
CA GLY A 272 -16.00 -10.63 -11.20
C GLY A 272 -14.73 -10.72 -10.37
N SER A 273 -14.53 -11.85 -9.70
CA SER A 273 -13.34 -12.11 -8.87
C SER A 273 -12.01 -12.07 -9.64
N LYS A 274 -12.02 -12.28 -10.97
CA LYS A 274 -10.84 -12.21 -11.84
C LYS A 274 -10.67 -10.88 -12.55
N GLY A 275 -11.55 -9.92 -12.29
CA GLY A 275 -11.53 -8.58 -12.89
C GLY A 275 -12.36 -8.46 -14.17
N ASP A 276 -12.94 -9.54 -14.70
CA ASP A 276 -13.80 -9.51 -15.88
C ASP A 276 -15.18 -8.89 -15.57
N TYR A 277 -15.77 -8.23 -16.56
CA TYR A 277 -17.13 -7.71 -16.46
C TYR A 277 -17.84 -7.72 -17.82
N GLN A 278 -19.16 -7.66 -17.79
CA GLN A 278 -19.97 -7.46 -18.99
C GLN A 278 -21.24 -6.65 -18.67
N LEU A 279 -21.48 -5.59 -19.43
CA LEU A 279 -22.76 -4.90 -19.54
C LEU A 279 -23.57 -5.56 -20.66
N LYS A 280 -24.84 -5.86 -20.39
CA LYS A 280 -25.78 -6.47 -21.33
C LYS A 280 -27.05 -5.63 -21.42
N GLY A 281 -27.87 -5.89 -22.44
CA GLY A 281 -29.18 -5.23 -22.56
C GLY A 281 -29.10 -3.74 -22.92
N LEU A 282 -27.98 -3.28 -23.49
CA LEU A 282 -27.76 -1.86 -23.75
C LEU A 282 -28.57 -1.41 -24.95
N ALA A 283 -29.35 -0.35 -24.79
CA ALA A 283 -30.08 0.27 -25.90
C ALA A 283 -29.12 0.95 -26.89
N GLU A 284 -29.63 1.29 -28.06
CA GLU A 284 -28.90 2.07 -29.07
C GLU A 284 -28.47 3.44 -28.52
N ALA A 285 -27.17 3.64 -28.31
CA ALA A 285 -26.58 4.91 -27.88
C ALA A 285 -25.05 4.86 -28.01
N THR A 286 -24.42 6.02 -27.80
CA THR A 286 -23.02 6.08 -27.40
C THR A 286 -22.94 6.06 -25.88
N TYR A 287 -22.00 5.31 -25.31
CA TYR A 287 -21.86 5.15 -23.87
C TYR A 287 -20.51 5.65 -23.37
N ARG A 288 -20.54 6.40 -22.26
CA ARG A 288 -19.36 6.69 -21.46
C ARG A 288 -19.37 5.77 -20.25
N VAL A 289 -18.32 4.97 -20.09
CA VAL A 289 -18.27 3.88 -19.11
C VAL A 289 -17.11 4.08 -18.15
N PHE A 290 -17.35 3.89 -16.86
CA PHE A 290 -16.35 4.00 -15.81
C PHE A 290 -16.35 2.73 -14.96
N ALA A 291 -15.18 2.34 -14.47
CA ALA A 291 -15.09 1.40 -13.35
C ALA A 291 -15.03 2.20 -12.05
N VAL A 292 -15.86 1.88 -11.06
CA VAL A 292 -15.92 2.62 -9.79
C VAL A 292 -15.92 1.64 -8.62
N LYS A 293 -14.96 1.80 -7.71
CA LYS A 293 -14.97 1.10 -6.42
C LYS A 293 -15.68 1.97 -5.39
N ASP A 294 -17.01 1.96 -5.46
CA ASP A 294 -17.90 2.74 -4.62
C ASP A 294 -17.90 2.21 -3.18
N GLN A 295 -17.41 3.02 -2.24
CA GLN A 295 -17.33 2.66 -0.82
C GLN A 295 -18.68 2.77 -0.11
N PHE A 296 -19.51 3.75 -0.47
CA PHE A 296 -20.79 4.00 0.20
C PHE A 296 -21.97 3.26 -0.44
N ARG A 297 -21.78 2.68 -1.62
CA ARG A 297 -22.79 1.92 -2.37
C ARG A 297 -24.03 2.76 -2.69
N ASP A 298 -23.86 4.06 -2.88
CA ASP A 298 -24.95 4.98 -3.23
C ASP A 298 -25.10 5.17 -4.76
N LEU A 299 -24.21 4.54 -5.53
CA LEU A 299 -24.13 4.58 -6.99
C LEU A 299 -23.74 5.96 -7.53
N ILE A 300 -23.05 6.76 -6.73
CA ILE A 300 -22.55 8.08 -7.07
C ILE A 300 -21.06 8.10 -6.77
N TYR A 301 -20.25 8.57 -7.72
CA TYR A 301 -18.80 8.62 -7.52
C TYR A 301 -18.40 9.81 -6.65
N GLN A 302 -17.53 9.54 -5.69
CA GLN A 302 -17.01 10.51 -4.75
C GLN A 302 -15.48 10.43 -4.70
N ALA A 303 -14.79 11.40 -5.29
CA ALA A 303 -13.33 11.37 -5.48
C ALA A 303 -12.55 11.10 -4.18
N ASP A 304 -12.99 11.70 -3.07
CA ASP A 304 -12.34 11.61 -1.77
C ASP A 304 -12.39 10.19 -1.18
N GLN A 305 -13.37 9.36 -1.54
CA GLN A 305 -13.56 8.01 -0.99
C GLN A 305 -13.34 6.88 -2.00
N ASP A 306 -13.78 7.06 -3.24
CA ASP A 306 -13.82 5.98 -4.23
C ASP A 306 -12.55 5.88 -5.07
N LEU A 307 -12.34 4.70 -5.66
CA LEU A 307 -11.43 4.51 -6.79
C LEU A 307 -12.20 4.58 -8.10
N ILE A 308 -11.57 5.08 -9.15
CA ILE A 308 -12.16 5.17 -10.48
C ILE A 308 -11.19 4.67 -11.55
N GLY A 309 -11.72 4.01 -12.57
CA GLY A 309 -11.06 3.71 -13.82
C GLY A 309 -11.72 4.51 -14.92
N MET A 310 -10.94 5.37 -15.58
CA MET A 310 -11.42 6.23 -16.66
C MET A 310 -11.38 5.49 -18.00
N PRO A 311 -12.34 5.72 -18.89
CA PRO A 311 -12.32 5.13 -20.23
C PRO A 311 -11.27 5.77 -21.11
N PHE A 312 -10.76 5.03 -22.10
CA PHE A 312 -9.87 5.57 -23.13
C PHE A 312 -10.62 6.15 -24.33
N MET A 313 -11.92 5.85 -24.46
CA MET A 313 -12.85 6.38 -25.46
C MET A 313 -14.32 6.21 -25.05
N ASP A 314 -15.22 6.95 -25.67
CA ASP A 314 -16.67 6.66 -25.63
C ASP A 314 -17.02 5.54 -26.62
N ILE A 315 -18.02 4.72 -26.28
CA ILE A 315 -18.37 3.48 -27.01
C ILE A 315 -19.65 3.66 -27.81
N PRO A 316 -19.59 3.79 -29.16
CA PRO A 316 -20.77 3.88 -30.00
C PRO A 316 -21.36 2.48 -30.27
N LEU A 317 -22.58 2.24 -29.78
CA LEU A 317 -23.34 1.00 -30.03
C LEU A 317 -24.58 1.32 -30.89
N LEU A 318 -24.35 1.65 -32.15
CA LEU A 318 -25.40 2.17 -33.05
C LEU A 318 -26.11 1.05 -33.84
N ASN A 319 -25.44 -0.08 -34.08
CA ASN A 319 -26.04 -1.21 -34.83
C ASN A 319 -26.80 -2.17 -33.89
N SER A 320 -27.82 -2.88 -34.40
CA SER A 320 -28.78 -3.67 -33.58
C SER A 320 -28.14 -4.66 -32.61
N ASP A 321 -27.02 -5.29 -32.99
CA ASP A 321 -26.36 -6.35 -32.23
C ASP A 321 -24.86 -6.04 -32.01
N SER A 322 -24.49 -4.76 -31.92
CA SER A 322 -23.09 -4.39 -31.68
C SER A 322 -22.62 -4.82 -30.30
N SER A 323 -21.45 -5.44 -30.24
CA SER A 323 -20.72 -5.77 -29.03
C SER A 323 -19.37 -5.07 -29.07
N PHE A 324 -18.95 -4.49 -27.94
CA PHE A 324 -17.60 -3.97 -27.74
C PHE A 324 -16.90 -4.81 -26.67
N ILE A 325 -15.71 -5.33 -26.97
CA ILE A 325 -14.89 -6.11 -26.05
C ILE A 325 -13.51 -5.44 -25.96
N GLY A 326 -12.93 -5.41 -24.77
CA GLY A 326 -11.62 -4.82 -24.52
C GLY A 326 -11.68 -3.39 -23.98
N LEU A 327 -12.81 -3.01 -23.35
CA LEU A 327 -12.86 -1.78 -22.58
C LEU A 327 -12.24 -2.02 -21.20
N ASP A 328 -10.93 -1.95 -21.15
CA ASP A 328 -10.16 -2.26 -19.95
C ASP A 328 -9.90 -1.02 -19.09
N PHE A 329 -9.77 -1.22 -17.78
CA PHE A 329 -9.55 -0.15 -16.81
C PHE A 329 -8.44 -0.48 -15.81
N PHE A 330 -7.63 0.51 -15.45
CA PHE A 330 -6.91 0.52 -14.19
C PHE A 330 -7.67 1.37 -13.18
N LEU A 331 -7.90 0.83 -11.98
CA LEU A 331 -8.45 1.64 -10.87
C LEU A 331 -7.35 2.55 -10.31
N THR A 332 -7.67 3.83 -10.15
CA THR A 332 -6.81 4.81 -9.50
C THR A 332 -7.59 5.63 -8.47
N LYS A 333 -6.86 6.23 -7.52
CA LYS A 333 -7.40 7.21 -6.59
C LYS A 333 -7.17 8.60 -7.18
N ILE A 334 -8.24 9.37 -7.31
CA ILE A 334 -8.11 10.78 -7.69
C ILE A 334 -7.80 11.58 -6.45
N ASP A 335 -6.67 12.27 -6.49
CA ASP A 335 -6.31 13.24 -5.46
C ASP A 335 -6.91 14.61 -5.80
N THR A 336 -7.68 15.14 -4.87
CA THR A 336 -8.37 16.43 -4.98
C THR A 336 -7.90 17.42 -3.92
N ILE A 337 -7.06 16.98 -2.98
CA ILE A 337 -6.67 17.77 -1.83
C ILE A 337 -5.46 18.60 -2.24
N LYS A 338 -5.50 19.88 -1.92
CA LYS A 338 -4.37 20.77 -2.17
C LYS A 338 -3.37 20.68 -1.02
N PRO A 339 -2.06 20.58 -1.30
CA PRO A 339 -1.05 20.61 -0.27
C PRO A 339 -1.07 21.95 0.46
N ARG A 340 -0.84 21.92 1.78
CA ARG A 340 -0.73 23.11 2.62
C ARG A 340 0.39 22.97 3.63
N ILE A 341 0.84 24.09 4.19
CA ILE A 341 1.73 24.05 5.35
C ILE A 341 0.92 23.66 6.59
N HIS A 342 1.27 22.52 7.17
CA HIS A 342 0.67 22.01 8.40
C HIS A 342 1.31 22.59 9.65
N ASN A 343 2.64 22.79 9.63
CA ASN A 343 3.39 23.30 10.78
C ASN A 343 4.69 24.00 10.33
N ILE A 344 5.09 25.03 11.08
CA ILE A 344 6.36 25.75 10.89
C ILE A 344 7.04 25.96 12.24
N VAL A 345 8.31 25.60 12.33
CA VAL A 345 9.10 25.77 13.56
C VAL A 345 10.49 26.26 13.22
N MET A 346 10.88 27.39 13.79
CA MET A 346 12.27 27.87 13.72
C MET A 346 13.10 27.20 14.83
N THR A 347 14.06 26.36 14.46
CA THR A 347 14.84 25.54 15.43
C THR A 347 16.00 26.31 16.06
N ASP A 348 16.52 27.28 15.34
CA ASP A 348 17.61 28.19 15.68
C ASP A 348 17.51 29.44 14.79
N LYS A 349 18.46 30.36 14.89
CA LYS A 349 18.43 31.64 14.17
C LYS A 349 18.61 31.53 12.64
N ASN A 350 18.95 30.36 12.12
CA ASN A 350 19.25 30.11 10.70
C ASN A 350 18.29 29.09 10.05
N HIS A 351 17.56 28.29 10.82
CA HIS A 351 16.76 27.17 10.30
C HIS A 351 15.27 27.25 10.63
N ILE A 352 14.45 27.00 9.61
CA ILE A 352 13.01 26.80 9.72
C ILE A 352 12.65 25.41 9.21
N VAL A 353 12.07 24.58 10.07
CA VAL A 353 11.46 23.30 9.70
C VAL A 353 10.02 23.54 9.27
N VAL A 354 9.68 23.13 8.06
CA VAL A 354 8.34 23.20 7.49
C VAL A 354 7.79 21.78 7.36
N THR A 355 6.57 21.55 7.82
CA THR A 355 5.83 20.30 7.62
C THR A 355 4.61 20.57 6.76
N LEU A 356 4.47 19.85 5.65
CA LEU A 356 3.36 19.91 4.72
C LEU A 356 2.28 18.88 5.08
N SER A 357 1.06 19.10 4.61
CA SER A 357 -0.07 18.14 4.75
C SER A 357 0.19 16.81 4.02
N GLU A 358 1.05 16.83 3.00
CA GLU A 358 1.33 15.70 2.12
C GLU A 358 2.68 15.85 1.38
N GLU A 359 3.09 14.81 0.64
CA GLU A 359 4.32 14.82 -0.15
C GLU A 359 4.10 15.63 -1.44
N CYS A 360 4.83 16.74 -1.57
CA CYS A 360 4.79 17.59 -2.74
C CYS A 360 5.79 17.20 -3.83
N ASP A 361 5.66 17.83 -5.00
CA ASP A 361 6.61 17.76 -6.09
C ASP A 361 7.97 18.38 -5.72
N SER A 362 9.02 18.10 -6.50
CA SER A 362 10.36 18.61 -6.20
C SER A 362 10.48 20.13 -6.31
N ALA A 363 9.64 20.76 -7.15
CA ALA A 363 9.65 22.22 -7.35
C ALA A 363 9.17 22.97 -6.10
N THR A 364 8.28 22.34 -5.31
CA THR A 364 7.78 22.88 -4.05
C THR A 364 8.88 23.09 -3.02
N TYR A 365 9.95 22.30 -3.06
CA TYR A 365 11.02 22.35 -2.05
C TYR A 365 12.18 23.29 -2.44
N THR A 366 12.09 24.06 -3.52
CA THR A 366 13.19 24.96 -3.90
C THR A 366 13.20 26.22 -3.01
N PRO A 367 14.39 26.77 -2.68
CA PRO A 367 14.47 27.95 -1.83
C PRO A 367 13.79 29.18 -2.45
N GLU A 368 13.82 29.33 -3.78
CA GLU A 368 13.19 30.47 -4.49
C GLU A 368 11.65 30.48 -4.37
N ASN A 369 11.05 29.35 -4.00
CA ASN A 369 9.63 29.25 -3.74
C ASN A 369 9.21 29.93 -2.43
N TYR A 370 10.18 30.25 -1.55
CA TYR A 370 9.91 30.78 -0.22
C TYR A 370 10.56 32.15 0.01
N SER A 371 9.91 32.95 0.84
CA SER A 371 10.47 34.22 1.34
C SER A 371 9.93 34.52 2.73
N ILE A 372 10.72 35.23 3.53
CA ILE A 372 10.32 35.70 4.85
C ILE A 372 9.92 37.17 4.71
N ILE A 373 8.71 37.50 5.13
CA ILE A 373 8.17 38.85 5.07
C ILE A 373 8.15 39.42 6.48
N ASP A 374 8.85 40.53 6.66
CA ASP A 374 8.76 41.35 7.86
C ASP A 374 7.57 42.30 7.73
N SER A 375 6.48 42.01 8.45
CA SER A 375 5.29 42.87 8.40
C SER A 375 5.44 44.16 9.21
N THR A 376 6.46 44.28 10.06
CA THR A 376 6.78 45.49 10.81
C THR A 376 7.49 46.51 9.93
N THR A 377 8.44 46.05 9.10
CA THR A 377 9.26 46.92 8.21
C THR A 377 8.83 46.91 6.75
N ASN A 378 7.96 45.96 6.35
CA ASN A 378 7.62 45.63 4.96
C ASN A 378 8.82 45.18 4.11
N GLU A 379 9.87 44.64 4.74
CA GLU A 379 10.99 44.04 4.03
C GLU A 379 10.72 42.56 3.69
N ILE A 380 11.34 42.09 2.61
CA ILE A 380 11.26 40.71 2.15
C ILE A 380 12.67 40.13 2.12
N TYR A 381 12.88 39.04 2.84
CA TYR A 381 14.14 38.32 2.89
C TYR A 381 14.02 37.02 2.08
N PRO A 382 14.96 36.73 1.17
CA PRO A 382 14.98 35.47 0.44
C PRO A 382 15.37 34.31 1.36
N ILE A 383 14.97 33.10 0.96
CA ILE A 383 15.55 31.88 1.51
C ILE A 383 16.75 31.49 0.65
N ASP A 384 17.86 31.12 1.30
CA ASP A 384 19.12 30.82 0.62
C ASP A 384 19.24 29.32 0.26
N PHE A 385 18.77 28.43 1.14
CA PHE A 385 18.91 26.99 0.99
C PHE A 385 17.65 26.25 1.45
N SER A 386 17.40 25.09 0.85
CA SER A 386 16.31 24.20 1.23
C SER A 386 16.70 22.75 1.05
N PHE A 387 16.32 21.89 2.00
CA PHE A 387 16.63 20.46 1.95
C PHE A 387 15.55 19.59 2.60
N LEU A 388 15.36 18.37 2.08
CA LEU A 388 14.35 17.45 2.62
C LEU A 388 14.79 16.81 3.94
N SER A 389 13.84 16.65 4.87
CA SER A 389 14.04 15.85 6.08
C SER A 389 14.12 14.37 5.70
N LYS A 390 15.19 13.69 6.13
CA LYS A 390 15.33 12.24 5.89
C LYS A 390 14.25 11.41 6.60
N SER A 391 13.70 11.93 7.70
CA SER A 391 12.78 11.17 8.57
C SER A 391 11.35 11.16 8.06
N LYS A 392 10.91 12.25 7.41
CA LYS A 392 9.56 12.41 6.89
C LYS A 392 9.61 13.14 5.56
N LYS A 393 9.00 12.56 4.54
CA LYS A 393 8.95 13.14 3.20
C LYS A 393 8.11 14.42 3.08
N THR A 394 7.23 14.66 4.05
CA THR A 394 6.41 15.88 4.12
C THR A 394 7.12 17.00 4.88
N GLU A 395 8.34 16.79 5.35
CA GLU A 395 9.08 17.74 6.16
C GLU A 395 10.36 18.15 5.43
N PHE A 396 10.67 19.43 5.44
CA PHE A 396 11.88 19.99 4.85
C PHE A 396 12.35 21.17 5.70
N VAL A 397 13.60 21.56 5.49
CA VAL A 397 14.27 22.62 6.24
C VAL A 397 14.67 23.72 5.29
N LEU A 398 14.33 24.95 5.65
CA LEU A 398 14.80 26.17 5.02
C LEU A 398 15.94 26.73 5.86
N SER A 399 17.07 27.05 5.22
CA SER A 399 18.22 27.69 5.85
C SER A 399 18.53 29.03 5.17
N PHE A 400 18.92 30.03 5.96
CA PHE A 400 19.16 31.39 5.47
C PHE A 400 20.19 32.14 6.32
N TYR A 401 20.83 33.14 5.72
CA TYR A 401 21.85 33.97 6.37
C TYR A 401 21.26 35.11 7.20
N GLN A 402 20.08 35.60 6.80
CA GLN A 402 19.46 36.78 7.40
C GLN A 402 19.17 36.57 8.89
N GLN A 403 19.56 37.53 9.72
CA GLN A 403 19.20 37.54 11.14
C GLN A 403 17.87 38.28 11.33
N LEU A 404 16.89 37.61 11.94
CA LEU A 404 15.57 38.15 12.22
C LEU A 404 15.54 38.82 13.60
N ILE A 405 14.81 39.94 13.71
CA ILE A 405 14.67 40.72 14.94
C ILE A 405 13.46 40.21 15.71
N LYS A 406 13.65 39.63 16.90
CA LYS A 406 12.58 38.96 17.67
C LYS A 406 11.31 39.76 17.92
N ASP A 407 11.42 41.08 18.06
CA ASP A 407 10.27 41.96 18.34
C ASP A 407 9.42 42.26 17.08
N ASN A 408 9.91 41.89 15.88
CA ASN A 408 9.16 42.04 14.64
C ASN A 408 8.25 40.84 14.38
N THR A 409 7.19 41.07 13.60
CA THR A 409 6.25 40.01 13.19
C THR A 409 6.59 39.55 11.78
N TYR A 410 6.92 38.27 11.64
CA TYR A 410 7.35 37.66 10.38
C TYR A 410 6.37 36.62 9.87
N TYR A 411 6.28 36.52 8.54
CA TYR A 411 5.52 35.48 7.86
C TYR A 411 6.42 34.74 6.87
N LEU A 412 6.36 33.42 6.86
CA LEU A 412 6.87 32.63 5.74
C LEU A 412 5.82 32.65 4.63
N LYS A 413 6.20 33.17 3.47
CA LYS A 413 5.43 33.08 2.24
C LYS A 413 5.93 31.91 1.39
N ALA A 414 5.03 31.01 1.01
CA ALA A 414 5.25 30.05 -0.07
C ALA A 414 4.52 30.53 -1.34
N ASN A 415 5.22 30.60 -2.48
CA ASN A 415 4.62 31.07 -3.72
C ASN A 415 3.65 30.03 -4.29
N VAL A 416 4.06 28.76 -4.36
CA VAL A 416 3.19 27.66 -4.78
C VAL A 416 3.57 26.36 -4.06
N LEU A 417 2.59 25.63 -3.56
CA LEU A 417 2.75 24.25 -3.10
C LEU A 417 2.00 23.37 -4.08
N SER A 418 2.69 22.40 -4.68
CA SER A 418 2.12 21.54 -5.71
C SER A 418 2.43 20.08 -5.39
N ASP A 419 1.43 19.22 -5.43
CA ASP A 419 1.62 17.78 -5.28
C ASP A 419 1.99 17.12 -6.63
N LYS A 420 2.22 15.80 -6.60
CA LYS A 420 2.49 15.03 -7.83
C LYS A 420 1.22 14.75 -8.65
N SER A 421 0.06 15.02 -8.08
CA SER A 421 -1.26 14.83 -8.68
C SER A 421 -1.72 16.07 -9.47
N GLY A 422 -0.99 17.18 -9.34
CA GLY A 422 -1.26 18.47 -9.99
C GLY A 422 -2.13 19.41 -9.17
N ASN A 423 -2.47 19.08 -7.92
CA ASN A 423 -3.16 20.01 -7.03
C ASN A 423 -2.18 21.07 -6.53
N SER A 424 -2.56 22.34 -6.68
CA SER A 424 -1.73 23.45 -6.26
C SER A 424 -2.44 24.43 -5.32
N PHE A 425 -1.69 24.92 -4.34
CA PHE A 425 -2.06 26.02 -3.46
C PHE A 425 -1.07 27.17 -3.64
N GLU A 426 -1.58 28.34 -4.01
CA GLU A 426 -0.75 29.51 -4.30
C GLU A 426 -0.78 30.53 -3.17
N ASN A 427 0.35 31.22 -2.97
CA ASN A 427 0.51 32.35 -2.05
C ASN A 427 0.07 32.03 -0.61
N GLU A 428 0.63 30.98 -0.02
CA GLU A 428 0.39 30.65 1.38
C GLU A 428 1.24 31.51 2.30
N PHE A 429 0.66 32.02 3.39
CA PHE A 429 1.36 32.79 4.42
C PHE A 429 1.12 32.17 5.78
N ASN A 430 2.19 31.97 6.53
CA ASN A 430 2.14 31.42 7.87
C ASN A 430 3.06 32.24 8.77
N GLU A 431 2.55 32.69 9.92
CA GLU A 431 3.33 33.44 10.91
C GLU A 431 4.44 32.55 11.48
N ILE A 432 5.64 33.11 11.63
CA ILE A 432 6.78 32.41 12.23
C ILE A 432 7.14 33.01 13.58
N THR A 433 7.42 32.16 14.56
CA THR A 433 7.98 32.58 15.85
C THR A 433 9.51 32.56 15.76
N VAL A 434 10.15 33.72 15.94
CA VAL A 434 11.60 33.87 15.83
C VAL A 434 12.34 33.16 16.96
N SER A 435 13.36 32.39 16.61
CA SER A 435 14.31 31.79 17.55
C SER A 435 15.64 32.56 17.54
N GLU A 436 16.14 32.91 18.72
CA GLU A 436 17.48 33.54 18.88
C GLU A 436 18.58 32.51 19.20
N LYS A 437 18.22 31.23 19.28
CA LYS A 437 19.18 30.18 19.61
C LYS A 437 20.25 30.14 18.50
N PRO A 438 21.55 30.23 18.82
CA PRO A 438 22.58 30.11 17.81
C PRO A 438 22.68 28.67 17.32
N ASP A 439 22.90 28.51 16.02
CA ASP A 439 23.42 27.25 15.47
C ASP A 439 24.94 27.18 15.74
N THR A 440 25.36 26.08 16.36
CA THR A 440 26.75 25.82 16.76
C THR A 440 27.25 24.47 16.26
N THR A 441 26.49 23.80 15.39
CA THR A 441 26.75 22.43 14.97
C THR A 441 27.17 22.40 13.52
N ALA A 442 28.39 21.94 13.26
CA ALA A 442 28.84 21.73 11.89
C ALA A 442 28.05 20.61 11.17
N PRO A 443 27.87 20.70 9.84
CA PRO A 443 27.26 19.64 9.03
C PRO A 443 27.96 18.29 9.22
N LYS A 444 27.17 17.23 9.36
CA LYS A 444 27.63 15.86 9.54
C LYS A 444 27.07 14.97 8.45
N ILE A 445 27.91 14.06 7.99
CA ILE A 445 27.48 13.01 7.06
C ILE A 445 26.66 11.98 7.84
N ILE A 446 25.36 11.93 7.57
CA ILE A 446 24.42 11.00 8.20
C ILE A 446 24.26 9.70 7.42
N ASN A 447 24.50 9.72 6.12
CA ASN A 447 24.37 8.54 5.27
C ASN A 447 25.18 8.67 3.98
N THR A 448 25.44 7.53 3.33
CA THR A 448 25.93 7.49 1.97
C THR A 448 25.20 6.41 1.18
N LEU A 449 25.00 6.68 -0.11
CA LEU A 449 24.66 5.68 -1.11
C LEU A 449 25.80 5.67 -2.14
N PRO A 450 26.44 4.53 -2.44
CA PRO A 450 26.38 3.30 -1.66
C PRO A 450 26.81 3.51 -0.19
N SER A 451 26.40 2.61 0.69
CA SER A 451 26.85 2.61 2.09
C SER A 451 28.38 2.41 2.17
N LYS A 452 29.00 2.66 3.33
CA LYS A 452 30.42 2.32 3.52
C LYS A 452 30.66 0.83 3.28
N ARG A 453 31.54 0.51 2.32
CA ARG A 453 31.80 -0.83 1.76
C ARG A 453 30.57 -1.47 1.09
N GLY A 454 29.63 -0.65 0.64
CA GLY A 454 28.46 -1.06 -0.12
C GLY A 454 28.79 -1.30 -1.60
N ILE A 455 27.77 -1.71 -2.34
CA ILE A 455 27.85 -1.98 -3.77
C ILE A 455 26.99 -1.00 -4.56
N THR A 456 27.39 -0.68 -5.79
CA THR A 456 26.63 0.15 -6.73
C THR A 456 26.78 -0.37 -8.16
N ASP A 457 25.91 0.06 -9.07
CA ASP A 457 26.11 -0.17 -10.51
C ASP A 457 27.37 0.56 -11.01
N PHE A 458 28.05 -0.02 -12.00
CA PHE A 458 29.20 0.59 -12.67
C PHE A 458 28.81 1.52 -13.85
N LYS A 459 27.65 1.30 -14.51
CA LYS A 459 27.22 2.10 -15.68
C LYS A 459 26.56 3.43 -15.33
N ASN A 460 26.01 3.58 -14.14
CA ASN A 460 25.44 4.82 -13.62
C ASN A 460 25.42 4.76 -12.09
N PRO A 461 26.59 4.77 -11.43
CA PRO A 461 26.64 4.61 -9.99
C PRO A 461 25.88 5.74 -9.29
N GLU A 462 25.02 5.39 -8.35
CA GLU A 462 24.33 6.36 -7.52
C GLU A 462 25.21 6.67 -6.30
N ILE A 463 26.04 7.71 -6.42
CA ILE A 463 26.95 8.16 -5.36
C ILE A 463 26.41 9.44 -4.71
N LEU A 464 25.72 9.26 -3.58
CA LEU A 464 25.09 10.32 -2.79
C LEU A 464 25.69 10.34 -1.39
N ILE A 465 26.05 11.54 -0.92
CA ILE A 465 26.49 11.79 0.47
C ILE A 465 25.46 12.72 1.10
N TYR A 466 24.83 12.24 2.16
CA TYR A 466 23.75 12.95 2.84
C TYR A 466 24.31 13.65 4.07
N PHE A 467 24.12 14.96 4.15
CA PHE A 467 24.40 15.78 5.32
C PHE A 467 23.10 15.97 6.15
N ASP A 468 23.23 16.30 7.43
CA ASP A 468 22.11 16.72 8.29
C ASP A 468 21.77 18.21 8.17
N ASP A 469 22.55 18.95 7.39
CA ASP A 469 22.38 20.37 7.16
C ASP A 469 22.79 20.75 5.72
N ALA A 470 22.35 21.92 5.27
CA ALA A 470 22.69 22.49 3.97
C ALA A 470 24.19 22.81 3.88
N ILE A 471 24.78 22.47 2.73
CA ILE A 471 26.15 22.86 2.39
C ILE A 471 26.10 24.13 1.55
N THR A 472 26.70 25.20 2.05
CA THR A 472 26.60 26.53 1.44
C THR A 472 27.75 26.85 0.48
N ASN A 473 28.84 26.09 0.56
CA ASN A 473 29.96 26.24 -0.36
C ASN A 473 29.63 25.63 -1.73
N ASN A 474 29.54 26.47 -2.75
CA ASN A 474 29.27 26.05 -4.12
C ASN A 474 30.49 25.51 -4.87
N ASP A 475 31.72 25.69 -4.34
CA ASP A 475 32.95 25.13 -4.94
C ASP A 475 33.62 24.12 -4.01
N VAL A 476 33.02 22.92 -3.97
CA VAL A 476 33.54 21.80 -3.17
C VAL A 476 34.48 20.88 -3.94
N LYS A 477 34.69 21.08 -5.26
CA LYS A 477 35.42 20.13 -6.12
C LYS A 477 36.83 19.84 -5.61
N GLN A 478 37.54 20.89 -5.20
CA GLN A 478 38.91 20.80 -4.69
C GLN A 478 39.03 20.02 -3.36
N PHE A 479 37.93 19.84 -2.63
CA PHE A 479 37.88 19.10 -1.38
C PHE A 479 37.49 17.62 -1.57
N ILE A 480 37.25 17.19 -2.81
CA ILE A 480 36.82 15.83 -3.16
C ILE A 480 37.94 15.15 -3.94
N GLN A 481 38.36 13.98 -3.47
CA GLN A 481 39.24 13.08 -4.20
C GLN A 481 38.50 11.80 -4.55
N PHE A 482 38.55 11.39 -5.81
CA PHE A 482 37.95 10.14 -6.29
C PHE A 482 39.03 9.30 -6.97
N SER A 483 39.30 8.11 -6.44
CA SER A 483 40.29 7.19 -6.99
C SER A 483 39.85 5.72 -6.93
N ASP A 484 40.54 4.87 -7.68
CA ASP A 484 40.48 3.41 -7.49
C ASP A 484 41.42 2.96 -6.33
N THR A 485 41.48 1.66 -6.07
CA THR A 485 42.40 1.07 -5.07
C THR A 485 43.87 1.16 -5.44
N LEU A 486 44.20 1.36 -6.72
CA LEU A 486 45.56 1.63 -7.20
C LEU A 486 45.92 3.12 -7.12
N LYS A 487 45.02 3.95 -6.58
CA LYS A 487 45.15 5.41 -6.45
C LYS A 487 45.20 6.15 -7.79
N ASN A 488 44.70 5.55 -8.87
CA ASN A 488 44.46 6.28 -10.11
C ASN A 488 43.29 7.23 -9.88
N SER A 489 43.47 8.52 -10.18
CA SER A 489 42.41 9.51 -10.04
C SER A 489 41.36 9.33 -11.12
N LEU A 490 40.08 9.46 -10.73
CA LEU A 490 38.95 9.50 -11.65
C LEU A 490 38.48 10.94 -11.82
N SER A 491 38.05 11.27 -13.03
CA SER A 491 37.35 12.53 -13.29
C SER A 491 35.87 12.38 -12.94
N PHE A 492 35.30 13.43 -12.38
CA PHE A 492 33.92 13.47 -11.94
C PHE A 492 33.35 14.89 -12.01
N SER A 493 32.02 14.92 -12.06
CA SER A 493 31.17 16.06 -11.82
C SER A 493 30.42 15.90 -10.49
N TYR A 494 29.88 16.98 -9.96
CA TYR A 494 29.08 16.96 -8.74
C TYR A 494 27.92 17.94 -8.85
N SER A 495 26.91 17.74 -8.01
CA SER A 495 25.72 18.59 -7.91
C SER A 495 25.10 18.44 -6.52
N PHE A 496 24.29 19.41 -6.11
CA PHE A 496 23.48 19.32 -4.90
C PHE A 496 21.99 19.23 -5.27
N PRO A 497 21.35 18.04 -5.21
CA PRO A 497 19.93 17.91 -5.52
C PRO A 497 19.01 18.74 -4.62
N ASP A 498 19.33 18.89 -3.34
CA ASP A 498 18.51 19.60 -2.34
C ASP A 498 19.39 20.26 -1.25
N ASN A 499 20.52 20.89 -1.60
CA ASN A 499 21.51 21.54 -0.72
C ASN A 499 22.17 20.70 0.41
N ALA A 500 21.55 19.63 0.92
CA ALA A 500 22.10 18.72 1.94
C ALA A 500 22.56 17.39 1.35
N ILE A 501 22.29 17.11 0.07
CA ILE A 501 22.80 15.93 -0.62
C ILE A 501 23.90 16.33 -1.59
N LEU A 502 25.10 15.81 -1.42
CA LEU A 502 26.14 15.88 -2.45
C LEU A 502 26.03 14.65 -3.37
N LYS A 503 25.70 14.88 -4.64
CA LYS A 503 25.74 13.87 -5.69
C LYS A 503 27.05 13.94 -6.45
N ILE A 504 27.79 12.84 -6.51
CA ILE A 504 29.03 12.71 -7.27
C ILE A 504 28.74 11.80 -8.48
N LYS A 505 29.05 12.27 -9.68
CA LYS A 505 28.89 11.50 -10.92
C LYS A 505 30.25 11.32 -11.60
N PRO A 506 30.77 10.09 -11.71
CA PRO A 506 31.97 9.86 -12.51
C PRO A 506 31.70 10.21 -13.98
N ASP A 507 32.69 10.78 -14.66
CA ASP A 507 32.52 11.24 -16.05
C ASP A 507 32.50 10.08 -17.06
N LYS A 508 32.93 8.89 -16.63
CA LYS A 508 32.92 7.65 -17.41
C LYS A 508 32.39 6.51 -16.53
N ASP A 509 31.82 5.50 -17.17
CA ASP A 509 31.46 4.24 -16.51
C ASP A 509 32.63 3.71 -15.68
N LEU A 510 32.30 3.28 -14.47
CA LEU A 510 33.24 2.57 -13.63
C LEU A 510 33.50 1.19 -14.23
N LYS A 511 34.60 0.55 -13.80
CA LYS A 511 34.88 -0.83 -14.17
C LYS A 511 34.01 -1.74 -13.31
N PRO A 512 33.43 -2.83 -13.87
CA PRO A 512 32.71 -3.82 -13.08
C PRO A 512 33.64 -4.49 -12.07
N ASP A 513 33.07 -5.02 -10.99
CA ASP A 513 33.79 -5.77 -9.94
C ASP A 513 35.07 -5.07 -9.43
N THR A 514 35.01 -3.75 -9.26
CA THR A 514 36.17 -2.93 -8.89
C THR A 514 35.86 -2.10 -7.65
N ASP A 515 36.86 -1.98 -6.77
CA ASP A 515 36.81 -1.17 -5.57
C ASP A 515 37.21 0.29 -5.84
N TYR A 516 36.44 1.21 -5.28
CA TYR A 516 36.59 2.65 -5.41
C TYR A 516 36.64 3.36 -4.06
N LEU A 517 37.26 4.54 -4.07
CA LEU A 517 37.51 5.37 -2.91
C LEU A 517 37.17 6.83 -3.19
N ILE A 518 36.33 7.42 -2.34
CA ILE A 518 36.09 8.86 -2.31
C ILE A 518 36.53 9.41 -0.96
N LYS A 519 37.34 10.46 -0.97
CA LYS A 519 37.72 11.21 0.22
C LYS A 519 37.18 12.62 0.14
N LEU A 520 36.61 13.10 1.25
CA LEU A 520 36.08 14.45 1.38
C LEU A 520 36.85 15.15 2.51
N ASN A 521 37.46 16.29 2.21
CA ASN A 521 37.97 17.18 3.24
C ASN A 521 36.82 18.08 3.73
N LEU A 522 36.31 17.81 4.94
CA LEU A 522 35.11 18.44 5.48
C LEU A 522 35.28 19.92 5.84
N VAL A 523 36.50 20.46 5.79
CA VAL A 523 36.74 21.91 5.96
C VAL A 523 36.03 22.74 4.90
N GLY A 524 35.84 22.18 3.70
CA GLY A 524 35.14 22.84 2.59
C GLY A 524 33.61 22.72 2.61
N PHE A 525 33.04 22.07 3.63
CA PHE A 525 31.60 21.76 3.72
C PHE A 525 30.99 22.46 4.94
N ASN A 526 30.77 23.77 4.82
CA ASN A 526 30.20 24.61 5.88
C ASN A 526 28.70 24.88 5.70
N ASP A 527 28.01 25.16 6.81
CA ASP A 527 26.60 25.57 6.84
C ASP A 527 26.42 27.09 6.66
N ALA A 528 25.19 27.58 6.84
CA ALA A 528 24.82 28.99 6.78
C ALA A 528 25.31 29.80 7.99
N ALA A 529 25.51 29.16 9.14
CA ALA A 529 26.11 29.78 10.33
C ALA A 529 27.66 29.85 10.25
N GLY A 530 28.26 29.19 9.25
CA GLY A 530 29.70 29.10 9.04
C GLY A 530 30.40 28.00 9.83
N ASN A 531 29.65 27.10 10.49
CA ASN A 531 30.26 25.98 11.20
C ASN A 531 30.82 24.96 10.20
N LYS A 532 31.93 24.32 10.57
CA LYS A 532 32.63 23.33 9.73
C LYS A 532 33.38 22.32 10.57
N THR A 533 33.69 21.18 9.95
CA THR A 533 34.46 20.11 10.60
C THR A 533 35.84 19.98 9.97
N ASP A 534 36.90 20.07 10.78
CA ASP A 534 38.26 19.79 10.32
C ASP A 534 38.57 18.28 10.38
N SER A 535 38.05 17.53 9.40
CA SER A 535 38.31 16.10 9.28
C SER A 535 38.20 15.61 7.84
N ILE A 536 38.74 14.42 7.57
CA ILE A 536 38.62 13.76 6.27
C ILE A 536 37.65 12.59 6.38
N PHE A 537 36.55 12.65 5.64
CA PHE A 537 35.66 11.51 5.47
C PHE A 537 36.16 10.60 4.34
N THR A 538 35.99 9.30 4.48
CA THR A 538 36.35 8.32 3.45
C THR A 538 35.20 7.36 3.18
N LEU A 539 34.72 7.36 1.94
CA LEU A 539 33.78 6.39 1.40
C LEU A 539 34.54 5.36 0.58
N LYS A 540 34.38 4.08 0.93
CA LYS A 540 34.84 2.94 0.13
C LYS A 540 33.61 2.22 -0.39
N PHE A 541 33.60 1.82 -1.65
CA PHE A 541 32.53 1.03 -2.23
C PHE A 541 33.04 0.18 -3.38
N SER A 542 32.25 -0.79 -3.79
CA SER A 542 32.58 -1.67 -4.92
C SER A 542 31.49 -1.57 -5.97
N THR A 543 31.82 -1.87 -7.22
CA THR A 543 30.82 -2.00 -8.27
C THR A 543 30.38 -3.44 -8.45
N ILE A 544 29.12 -3.66 -8.81
CA ILE A 544 28.62 -4.98 -9.20
C ILE A 544 29.31 -5.53 -10.45
N THR A 545 29.17 -6.84 -10.67
CA THR A 545 29.77 -7.51 -11.83
C THR A 545 28.98 -7.29 -13.12
N GLY A 546 27.67 -7.04 -13.02
CA GLY A 546 26.75 -6.93 -14.15
C GLY A 546 26.15 -8.26 -14.61
N ILE A 547 26.62 -9.41 -14.10
CA ILE A 547 26.10 -10.72 -14.52
C ILE A 547 24.75 -11.04 -13.88
N GLU A 548 24.40 -10.37 -12.79
CA GLU A 548 23.14 -10.57 -12.07
C GLU A 548 21.90 -10.19 -12.88
N PHE A 549 22.03 -9.30 -13.85
CA PHE A 549 20.91 -8.83 -14.65
C PHE A 549 20.42 -9.85 -15.68
N THR A 550 19.20 -9.60 -16.14
CA THR A 550 18.53 -10.27 -17.25
C THR A 550 18.06 -9.22 -18.28
N GLY A 551 17.34 -9.64 -19.30
CA GLY A 551 16.76 -8.78 -20.32
C GLY A 551 15.59 -9.45 -21.01
N LEU A 552 14.82 -8.63 -21.74
CA LEU A 552 13.69 -9.06 -22.54
C LEU A 552 13.70 -8.29 -23.86
N SER A 553 13.68 -8.98 -24.98
CA SER A 553 13.59 -8.35 -26.31
C SER A 553 12.62 -9.10 -27.22
N GLY A 554 12.06 -8.38 -28.18
CA GLY A 554 11.13 -8.93 -29.16
C GLY A 554 10.59 -7.85 -30.10
N LYS A 555 9.59 -8.24 -30.91
CA LYS A 555 8.85 -7.29 -31.77
C LYS A 555 7.44 -7.07 -31.27
N ILE A 556 6.95 -5.86 -31.44
CA ILE A 556 5.54 -5.52 -31.23
C ILE A 556 4.82 -5.40 -32.58
N ASN A 557 3.69 -6.08 -32.70
CA ASN A 557 2.76 -5.90 -33.79
C ASN A 557 1.61 -5.01 -33.30
N THR A 558 1.48 -3.81 -33.87
CA THR A 558 0.49 -2.81 -33.43
C THR A 558 0.20 -1.80 -34.54
N ASP A 559 -1.04 -1.31 -34.57
CA ASP A 559 -1.46 -0.18 -35.41
C ASP A 559 -1.42 1.17 -34.66
N LYS A 560 -1.09 1.13 -33.35
CA LYS A 560 -1.04 2.28 -32.46
C LYS A 560 0.24 3.09 -32.65
N LYS A 561 0.16 4.38 -32.33
CA LYS A 561 1.31 5.30 -32.33
C LYS A 561 1.83 5.51 -30.91
N ASP A 562 3.08 5.92 -30.82
CA ASP A 562 3.75 6.29 -29.57
C ASP A 562 3.58 5.23 -28.47
N VAL A 563 3.84 3.98 -28.85
CA VAL A 563 3.63 2.83 -27.96
C VAL A 563 4.77 2.73 -26.95
N ARG A 564 4.41 2.46 -25.71
CA ARG A 564 5.33 2.14 -24.63
C ARG A 564 5.03 0.76 -24.09
N ILE A 565 6.07 -0.02 -23.86
CA ILE A 565 5.99 -1.35 -23.28
C ILE A 565 6.54 -1.27 -21.87
N VAL A 566 5.83 -1.87 -20.93
CA VAL A 566 6.10 -1.77 -19.51
C VAL A 566 6.27 -3.15 -18.92
N LEU A 567 7.40 -3.35 -18.23
CA LEU A 567 7.62 -4.46 -17.32
C LEU A 567 7.48 -3.95 -15.88
N GLN A 568 6.43 -4.40 -15.19
CA GLN A 568 6.18 -4.03 -13.80
C GLN A 568 6.35 -5.24 -12.88
N SER A 569 7.18 -5.12 -11.85
CA SER A 569 7.42 -6.20 -10.90
C SER A 569 6.18 -6.50 -10.07
N ILE A 570 5.82 -7.77 -9.95
CA ILE A 570 4.71 -8.24 -9.11
C ILE A 570 5.09 -8.15 -7.62
N LYS A 571 6.39 -8.23 -7.30
CA LYS A 571 6.89 -8.21 -5.93
C LYS A 571 6.97 -6.79 -5.35
N ASP A 572 7.37 -5.83 -6.19
CA ASP A 572 7.50 -4.42 -5.83
C ASP A 572 6.99 -3.56 -6.98
N GLU A 573 5.77 -3.06 -6.85
CA GLU A 573 5.08 -2.28 -7.89
C GLU A 573 5.83 -1.01 -8.33
N LYS A 574 6.80 -0.54 -7.51
CA LYS A 574 7.67 0.60 -7.83
C LYS A 574 8.78 0.26 -8.82
N VAL A 575 9.12 -1.03 -8.97
CA VAL A 575 10.12 -1.49 -9.93
C VAL A 575 9.43 -1.63 -11.28
N VAL A 576 9.58 -0.59 -12.10
CA VAL A 576 8.99 -0.47 -13.43
C VAL A 576 10.09 -0.18 -14.43
N TYR A 577 10.09 -0.94 -15.53
CA TYR A 577 10.95 -0.69 -16.68
C TYR A 577 10.07 -0.37 -17.88
N THR A 578 10.47 0.64 -18.66
CA THR A 578 9.75 1.05 -19.86
C THR A 578 10.67 0.97 -21.07
N ALA A 579 10.19 0.38 -22.15
CA ALA A 579 10.86 0.36 -23.45
C ALA A 579 9.99 1.05 -24.50
N VAL A 580 10.64 1.76 -25.42
CA VAL A 580 10.02 2.34 -26.62
C VAL A 580 10.48 1.51 -27.82
N PRO A 581 9.56 0.95 -28.62
CA PRO A 581 9.93 0.24 -29.84
C PRO A 581 10.68 1.16 -30.81
N ASP A 582 11.67 0.63 -31.51
CA ASP A 582 12.37 1.35 -32.57
C ASP A 582 11.55 1.42 -33.87
N ASN A 583 12.10 2.05 -34.91
CA ASN A 583 11.45 2.19 -36.23
C ASN A 583 11.18 0.84 -36.94
N THR A 584 11.71 -0.28 -36.43
CA THR A 584 11.45 -1.64 -36.91
C THR A 584 10.53 -2.44 -35.98
N SER A 585 9.87 -1.74 -35.05
CA SER A 585 8.99 -2.29 -34.01
C SER A 585 9.70 -3.25 -33.06
N VAL A 586 11.02 -3.14 -32.90
CA VAL A 586 11.79 -3.93 -31.95
C VAL A 586 11.86 -3.19 -30.62
N TYR A 587 11.56 -3.88 -29.53
CA TYR A 587 11.74 -3.36 -28.18
C TYR A 587 12.81 -4.17 -27.43
N ASN A 588 13.50 -3.50 -26.51
CA ASN A 588 14.59 -4.12 -25.76
C ASN A 588 14.64 -3.57 -24.34
N PHE A 589 14.58 -4.50 -23.39
CA PHE A 589 14.81 -4.29 -21.97
C PHE A 589 16.16 -4.89 -21.62
N GLU A 590 17.12 -4.03 -21.28
CA GLU A 590 18.43 -4.45 -20.80
C GLU A 590 18.56 -4.20 -19.30
N ARG A 591 19.46 -4.96 -18.67
CA ARG A 591 19.84 -4.76 -17.26
C ARG A 591 18.63 -4.79 -16.29
N ILE A 592 17.74 -5.74 -16.51
CA ILE A 592 16.56 -5.95 -15.68
C ILE A 592 16.93 -6.78 -14.46
N GLU A 593 16.42 -6.41 -13.29
CA GLU A 593 16.56 -7.24 -12.09
C GLU A 593 15.77 -8.55 -12.24
N PRO A 594 16.32 -9.71 -11.85
CA PRO A 594 15.59 -10.97 -11.93
C PRO A 594 14.35 -10.99 -11.02
N GLY A 595 13.24 -11.51 -11.54
CA GLY A 595 11.97 -11.46 -10.83
C GLY A 595 10.78 -11.92 -11.65
N ILE A 596 9.60 -11.73 -11.10
CA ILE A 596 8.33 -12.01 -11.77
C ILE A 596 7.66 -10.67 -12.08
N TYR A 597 7.29 -10.49 -13.34
CA TYR A 597 6.81 -9.24 -13.91
C TYR A 597 5.47 -9.42 -14.60
N THR A 598 4.65 -8.38 -14.61
CA THR A 598 3.56 -8.19 -15.56
C THR A 598 4.10 -7.41 -16.75
N LEU A 599 3.78 -7.86 -17.98
CA LEU A 599 4.13 -7.17 -19.22
C LEU A 599 2.85 -6.59 -19.83
N TRP A 600 2.86 -5.29 -20.09
CA TRP A 600 1.75 -4.58 -20.70
C TRP A 600 2.26 -3.46 -21.60
N ALA A 601 1.39 -2.93 -22.44
CA ALA A 601 1.72 -1.82 -23.33
C ALA A 601 0.60 -0.78 -23.33
N TYR A 602 0.94 0.48 -23.63
CA TYR A 602 -0.02 1.56 -23.80
C TYR A 602 0.39 2.51 -24.94
N SER A 603 -0.59 3.24 -25.47
CA SER A 603 -0.36 4.31 -26.45
C SER A 603 -0.25 5.65 -25.72
N ASP A 604 0.96 6.22 -25.71
CA ASP A 604 1.33 7.49 -25.04
C ASP A 604 0.83 8.69 -25.87
N ARG A 605 -0.49 8.89 -25.87
CA ARG A 605 -1.17 9.87 -26.72
C ARG A 605 -0.84 11.31 -26.33
N ASP A 606 -0.49 11.54 -25.08
CA ASP A 606 -0.07 12.85 -24.59
C ASP A 606 1.46 13.05 -24.62
N SER A 607 2.22 12.03 -25.03
CA SER A 607 3.69 12.03 -25.09
C SER A 607 4.35 12.34 -23.75
N SER A 608 3.68 12.06 -22.63
CA SER A 608 4.18 12.33 -21.27
C SER A 608 5.30 11.39 -20.86
N GLY A 609 5.41 10.21 -21.47
CA GLY A 609 6.35 9.19 -21.04
C GLY A 609 5.82 8.19 -20.01
N THR A 610 4.61 8.43 -19.51
CA THR A 610 3.99 7.68 -18.42
C THR A 610 2.52 7.40 -18.75
N TYR A 611 1.97 6.31 -18.23
CA TYR A 611 0.57 6.00 -18.49
C TYR A 611 -0.35 7.03 -17.83
N SER A 612 -1.17 7.69 -18.64
CA SER A 612 -2.18 8.63 -18.18
C SER A 612 -3.47 7.91 -17.80
N TYR A 613 -3.82 7.91 -16.51
CA TYR A 613 -5.03 7.28 -15.97
C TYR A 613 -6.34 8.04 -16.29
N GLY A 614 -6.26 9.20 -16.94
CA GLY A 614 -7.38 10.11 -17.14
C GLY A 614 -7.74 10.91 -15.89
N TYR A 615 -8.76 11.77 -16.00
CA TYR A 615 -9.21 12.62 -14.90
C TYR A 615 -10.71 12.92 -15.01
N PRO A 616 -11.50 12.91 -13.93
CA PRO A 616 -12.94 13.12 -14.01
C PRO A 616 -13.37 14.57 -14.26
N GLU A 617 -12.65 15.57 -13.73
CA GLU A 617 -13.03 17.00 -13.79
C GLU A 617 -11.80 17.94 -13.79
N PRO A 618 -11.48 18.65 -14.90
CA PRO A 618 -12.11 18.52 -16.20
C PRO A 618 -11.88 17.11 -16.77
N PHE A 619 -12.89 16.61 -17.49
CA PHE A 619 -12.87 15.25 -18.01
C PHE A 619 -11.70 15.04 -18.98
N LYS A 620 -10.93 13.97 -18.76
CA LYS A 620 -9.85 13.49 -19.60
C LYS A 620 -9.93 11.97 -19.70
N TYR A 621 -9.84 11.46 -20.93
CA TYR A 621 -9.72 10.02 -21.16
C TYR A 621 -8.42 9.48 -20.56
N SER A 622 -8.43 8.21 -20.17
CA SER A 622 -7.20 7.45 -19.93
C SER A 622 -6.53 7.11 -21.26
N GLU A 623 -5.31 6.61 -21.21
CA GLU A 623 -4.67 6.03 -22.38
C GLU A 623 -5.15 4.60 -22.64
N GLU A 624 -5.16 4.22 -23.92
CA GLU A 624 -5.46 2.85 -24.31
C GLU A 624 -4.26 1.97 -23.93
N PHE A 625 -4.54 0.85 -23.26
CA PHE A 625 -3.53 -0.10 -22.84
C PHE A 625 -3.99 -1.54 -23.05
N LYS A 626 -3.04 -2.46 -22.98
CA LYS A 626 -3.27 -3.90 -23.04
C LYS A 626 -2.29 -4.64 -22.16
N VAL A 627 -2.81 -5.50 -21.27
CA VAL A 627 -1.99 -6.44 -20.51
C VAL A 627 -1.71 -7.66 -21.37
N ILE A 628 -0.44 -7.91 -21.67
CA ILE A 628 0.00 -8.97 -22.59
C ILE A 628 0.18 -10.29 -21.82
N THR A 629 0.86 -10.22 -20.68
CA THR A 629 0.96 -11.33 -19.74
C THR A 629 0.98 -10.80 -18.32
N ASP A 630 0.17 -11.42 -17.46
CA ASP A 630 0.13 -11.09 -16.04
C ASP A 630 1.35 -11.63 -15.28
N THR A 631 2.03 -12.64 -15.83
CA THR A 631 3.10 -13.38 -15.17
C THR A 631 4.23 -13.76 -16.13
N LEU A 632 5.34 -13.05 -16.06
CA LEU A 632 6.58 -13.30 -16.80
C LEU A 632 7.74 -13.47 -15.83
N ASN A 633 8.34 -14.67 -15.79
CA ASN A 633 9.46 -14.97 -14.91
C ASN A 633 10.80 -14.76 -15.62
N LEU A 634 11.54 -13.72 -15.25
CA LEU A 634 12.87 -13.41 -15.77
C LEU A 634 13.95 -13.89 -14.80
N ARG A 635 14.74 -14.87 -15.24
CA ARG A 635 15.77 -15.52 -14.42
C ARG A 635 17.09 -14.77 -14.47
N PRO A 636 17.89 -14.79 -13.38
CA PRO A 636 19.24 -14.20 -13.40
C PRO A 636 20.08 -14.79 -14.52
N ARG A 637 20.89 -13.94 -15.18
CA ARG A 637 21.82 -14.32 -16.26
C ARG A 637 21.17 -14.87 -17.54
N TRP A 638 19.84 -14.81 -17.66
CA TRP A 638 19.14 -15.36 -18.82
C TRP A 638 18.26 -14.30 -19.46
N SER A 639 18.71 -13.71 -20.57
CA SER A 639 17.87 -12.81 -21.36
C SER A 639 16.90 -13.60 -22.22
N VAL A 640 15.64 -13.19 -22.21
CA VAL A 640 14.60 -13.73 -23.09
C VAL A 640 14.59 -12.89 -24.37
N ASN A 641 14.80 -13.54 -25.51
CA ASN A 641 14.79 -12.88 -26.81
C ASN A 641 13.63 -13.42 -27.65
N ASP A 642 13.29 -12.69 -28.72
CA ASP A 642 12.22 -13.05 -29.66
C ASP A 642 10.83 -13.19 -29.01
N TYR A 643 10.58 -12.46 -27.93
CA TYR A 643 9.28 -12.43 -27.26
C TYR A 643 8.33 -11.48 -28.01
N ASN A 644 7.70 -11.97 -29.07
CA ASN A 644 6.82 -11.14 -29.90
C ASN A 644 5.47 -10.92 -29.21
N ILE A 645 4.97 -9.69 -29.26
CA ILE A 645 3.75 -9.24 -28.60
C ILE A 645 2.81 -8.54 -29.57
N GLU A 646 1.52 -8.49 -29.24
CA GLU A 646 0.50 -7.79 -30.03
C GLU A 646 -0.17 -6.73 -29.17
N PHE A 647 -0.24 -5.50 -29.67
CA PHE A 647 -0.98 -4.41 -29.05
C PHE A 647 -2.03 -3.85 -30.00
#